data_AF-A0AA36DMN9-F1
#
_entry.id   AF-A0AA36DMN9-F1
#
_cell.length_a   1.000
_cell.length_b   1.000
_cell.length_c   1.000
_cell.angle_alpha   90.00
_cell.angle_beta   90.00
_cell.angle_gamma   90.00
#
_symmetry.space_group_name_H-M   'P 1'
#
loop_
_entity.id
_entity.type
_entity.pdbx_description
1 polymer ?
#
loop_
_entity_poly.entity_id
_entity_poly.type
_entity_poly.pdbx_seq_one_letter_code
_entity_poly.pdbx_strand_id
1 'polypeptide(L)'
;MHFPGVLGLTAYSSRYAEEFRDCANCIYHVHRNDGLATDEFPSPYAHPTRNFSVDNPFSLWRAVAGILQPPMTQSLAGSSSKVARMLTVLGVGQGVGRLNLMADVHRLLGRNWERRLRLDPSQVERIAQIMFSTTTSAAQKSASLVSEFGFTRWTIEQLPPSIGLFLGSIIVGHHTSTELFQFKRPQTTTTFPQPDEMAQIARIRWPRDVRRDNVRAMLDSTKPVLIATQHLDAGTDGEIREAQEQFLSATWTRYLSQAFGRAFFELRTVLPNPTEPLHVPDLCLSARIYPSNLTYDLTVTENLKQLKEWGEFYNGVAAGLRVVGADVTKVDHEWLTLCHGNDKITPPTAAGLLYAFGLNGHLPNFNTFHVHEVLASLDKFPSIALLLGMAMSKIGTADRQVHKMLTTHLPFLMGPTMLNLKIDPLIQTSAVTGLGILFAQTGHTNVVNKLLNEIGKSLRADEEPSPELSAYKLSAGFAIGLICLGLGDEIEAARPPFKQPLPSIPDRLLALMLGGPRNQCVFIHPQMMTCPEAQAASTTPPQEARSNHVREGPNVNIHMTAHPATIALGLMYMRTGNAAIARELELPATISLLEEIRPDLIFVRVLARSLVLWDEIQPTAEWIDKQIPSVIHDYAKSVLKFPSTAEAEISEKEQAYWDEVVDKETVAEVYLYAMSGACFAMSLKYSGIVDDTYKKVSSILEERMQYLMHDFNIESIDWPARHLIRAASRSVVNLCADMMLTSMGILDVGRGKVETIRFARYRRCHDYELSYWSHYLWKYHEEMSLHRAMAMLFLGDGRYGFKRDNLSIALLVMSMYPIVAHNVADNRLYHQPLRFLWTHAVEPRLIVPMCRRRNKPIQCDIEIHFKNTSPSIPYYYGLAPMVLPPLDDVASISLRGPGVEVMQFDLTNEARKQELIEILTAGHGRVPISVTESCLDEHELAQQEDWTLRQIFDHRVERPSCKVTKLAKELERMRMPSSPGGAGDLRWRSIDNAPAVRQYLKTLHTEISRSPPCLSSFIACDVKLASCVAESDGNMSLANRLDIEAQRLEREVM
;
A
#
# COMPACT_ATOMS: atom_id res chain seq x y z
N MET A 1 -33.34 14.65 -56.69
CA MET A 1 -34.12 13.38 -56.73
C MET A 1 -34.44 12.97 -58.17
N HIS A 2 -33.48 13.01 -59.10
CA HIS A 2 -33.76 12.86 -60.53
C HIS A 2 -33.54 11.45 -61.10
N PHE A 3 -32.87 10.55 -60.36
CA PHE A 3 -32.44 9.24 -60.86
C PHE A 3 -33.49 8.09 -60.83
N PRO A 4 -34.40 7.97 -59.84
CA PRO A 4 -35.28 6.78 -59.73
C PRO A 4 -36.36 6.69 -60.81
N GLY A 5 -36.94 7.83 -61.20
CA GLY A 5 -37.97 7.89 -62.25
C GLY A 5 -37.43 7.57 -63.65
N VAL A 6 -36.14 7.82 -63.89
CA VAL A 6 -35.42 7.49 -65.15
C VAL A 6 -35.26 5.97 -65.33
N LEU A 7 -35.26 5.22 -64.21
CA LEU A 7 -35.00 3.78 -64.16
C LEU A 7 -36.28 2.95 -63.94
N GLY A 8 -37.48 3.51 -64.02
CA GLY A 8 -38.73 2.76 -63.82
C GLY A 8 -38.91 2.17 -62.40
N LEU A 9 -38.16 2.68 -61.41
CA LEU A 9 -38.21 2.20 -60.02
C LEU A 9 -39.38 2.83 -59.26
N THR A 10 -40.60 2.38 -59.57
CA THR A 10 -41.85 2.94 -59.03
C THR A 10 -41.88 2.95 -57.50
N ALA A 11 -41.44 1.86 -56.85
CA ALA A 11 -41.37 1.73 -55.39
C ALA A 11 -40.42 2.74 -54.72
N TYR A 12 -39.32 3.13 -55.39
CA TYR A 12 -38.41 4.16 -54.89
C TYR A 12 -39.00 5.55 -55.11
N SER A 13 -39.63 5.78 -56.26
CA SER A 13 -40.24 7.08 -56.58
C SER A 13 -41.42 7.44 -55.67
N SER A 14 -42.30 6.48 -55.39
CA SER A 14 -43.42 6.67 -54.45
C SER A 14 -42.92 6.97 -53.05
N ARG A 15 -41.87 6.28 -52.62
CA ARG A 15 -41.29 6.47 -51.30
C ARG A 15 -40.59 7.81 -51.12
N TYR A 16 -39.80 8.24 -52.09
CA TYR A 16 -39.19 9.57 -52.01
C TYR A 16 -40.25 10.68 -52.05
N ALA A 17 -41.37 10.45 -52.73
CA ALA A 17 -42.52 11.36 -52.69
C ALA A 17 -43.23 11.36 -51.32
N GLU A 18 -43.30 10.21 -50.63
CA GLU A 18 -43.80 10.12 -49.25
C GLU A 18 -42.89 10.83 -48.24
N GLU A 19 -41.57 10.63 -48.33
CA GLU A 19 -40.58 11.17 -47.38
C GLU A 19 -40.31 12.67 -47.61
N PHE A 20 -40.42 13.16 -48.85
CA PHE A 20 -40.14 14.55 -49.23
C PHE A 20 -41.28 15.17 -50.05
N ARG A 21 -42.45 15.35 -49.43
CA ARG A 21 -43.67 15.86 -50.08
C ARG A 21 -43.49 17.21 -50.78
N ASP A 22 -42.74 18.14 -50.18
CA ASP A 22 -42.46 19.46 -50.77
C ASP A 22 -41.62 19.38 -52.06
N CYS A 23 -40.83 18.31 -52.20
CA CYS A 23 -40.00 18.04 -53.38
C CYS A 23 -40.67 17.11 -54.38
N ALA A 24 -41.87 16.60 -54.09
CA ALA A 24 -42.58 15.64 -54.95
C ALA A 24 -42.93 16.24 -56.33
N ASN A 25 -43.19 17.55 -56.39
CA ASN A 25 -43.45 18.28 -57.63
C ASN A 25 -42.19 18.54 -58.49
N CYS A 26 -40.98 18.24 -57.98
CA CYS A 26 -39.71 18.39 -58.70
C CYS A 26 -39.26 17.09 -59.42
N ILE A 27 -40.12 16.06 -59.46
CA ILE A 27 -39.86 14.80 -60.17
C ILE A 27 -40.20 15.01 -61.65
N TYR A 28 -39.20 15.40 -62.46
CA TYR A 28 -39.35 15.47 -63.91
C TYR A 28 -39.49 14.06 -64.52
N HIS A 29 -40.53 13.85 -65.34
CA HIS A 29 -40.62 12.69 -66.22
C HIS A 29 -39.53 12.81 -67.31
N VAL A 30 -38.50 11.97 -67.24
CA VAL A 30 -37.49 11.88 -68.29
C VAL A 30 -37.90 10.77 -69.25
N HIS A 31 -38.09 11.11 -70.52
CA HIS A 31 -38.29 10.14 -71.60
C HIS A 31 -36.99 9.34 -71.82
N ARG A 32 -37.07 8.00 -71.80
CA ARG A 32 -35.97 7.12 -72.22
C ARG A 32 -35.77 7.29 -73.74
N ASN A 33 -34.54 7.55 -74.17
CA ASN A 33 -34.19 7.62 -75.60
C ASN A 33 -33.96 6.22 -76.24
N ASP A 34 -34.11 5.15 -75.45
CA ASP A 34 -33.72 3.79 -75.84
C ASP A 34 -34.87 2.98 -76.49
N GLY A 35 -36.05 3.58 -76.70
CA GLY A 35 -37.21 2.92 -77.34
C GLY A 35 -37.95 1.87 -76.50
N LEU A 36 -37.51 1.60 -75.26
CA LEU A 36 -38.16 0.69 -74.30
C LEU A 36 -39.26 1.42 -73.49
N ALA A 37 -40.32 0.70 -73.11
CA ALA A 37 -41.38 1.25 -72.27
C ALA A 37 -40.83 1.71 -70.89
N THR A 38 -41.46 2.72 -70.28
CA THR A 38 -41.06 3.27 -68.98
C THR A 38 -41.10 2.23 -67.85
N ASP A 39 -41.90 1.17 -68.03
CA ASP A 39 -42.20 0.16 -67.02
C ASP A 39 -41.34 -1.11 -67.18
N GLU A 40 -40.52 -1.20 -68.24
CA GLU A 40 -39.61 -2.32 -68.45
C GLU A 40 -38.27 -2.09 -67.74
N PHE A 41 -38.16 -2.66 -66.54
CA PHE A 41 -36.92 -2.83 -65.80
C PHE A 41 -36.69 -4.32 -65.46
N PRO A 42 -35.44 -4.84 -65.54
CA PRO A 42 -34.20 -4.16 -65.91
C PRO A 42 -33.99 -4.07 -67.44
N SER A 43 -33.24 -3.06 -67.89
CA SER A 43 -32.69 -3.02 -69.25
C SER A 43 -31.88 -4.29 -69.53
N PRO A 44 -31.98 -4.91 -70.73
CA PRO A 44 -31.18 -6.10 -71.09
C PRO A 44 -29.66 -5.86 -71.07
N TYR A 45 -29.21 -4.59 -70.99
CA TYR A 45 -27.81 -4.20 -70.89
C TYR A 45 -27.36 -3.79 -69.47
N ALA A 46 -28.28 -3.74 -68.50
CA ALA A 46 -27.98 -3.38 -67.12
C ALA A 46 -27.87 -4.66 -66.27
N HIS A 47 -26.67 -4.96 -65.76
CA HIS A 47 -26.50 -6.03 -64.79
C HIS A 47 -27.01 -5.57 -63.41
N PRO A 48 -28.12 -6.11 -62.87
CA PRO A 48 -28.52 -5.81 -61.51
C PRO A 48 -27.43 -6.31 -60.55
N THR A 49 -26.89 -5.42 -59.73
CA THR A 49 -25.96 -5.85 -58.68
C THR A 49 -26.73 -6.74 -57.70
N ARG A 50 -26.12 -7.87 -57.30
CA ARG A 50 -26.75 -8.89 -56.43
C ARG A 50 -27.26 -8.36 -55.06
N ASN A 51 -26.94 -7.11 -54.72
CA ASN A 51 -27.32 -6.44 -53.47
C ASN A 51 -28.40 -5.35 -53.65
N PHE A 52 -28.87 -5.08 -54.88
CA PHE A 52 -29.88 -4.07 -55.16
C PHE A 52 -31.27 -4.70 -55.24
N SER A 53 -32.20 -4.26 -54.38
CA SER A 53 -33.61 -4.68 -54.44
C SER A 53 -34.42 -3.66 -55.21
N VAL A 54 -35.15 -4.12 -56.23
CA VAL A 54 -36.03 -3.29 -57.07
C VAL A 54 -37.33 -2.97 -56.33
N ASP A 55 -37.88 -3.95 -55.61
CA ASP A 55 -39.21 -3.84 -55.01
C ASP A 55 -39.19 -3.26 -53.58
N ASN A 56 -38.08 -3.39 -52.87
CA ASN A 56 -37.97 -2.95 -51.47
C ASN A 56 -36.87 -1.88 -51.32
N PRO A 57 -37.22 -0.58 -51.38
CA PRO A 57 -36.28 0.49 -51.04
C PRO A 57 -35.85 0.40 -49.58
N PHE A 58 -34.55 0.51 -49.30
CA PHE A 58 -34.03 0.55 -47.94
C PHE A 58 -34.38 1.87 -47.25
N SER A 59 -34.89 1.79 -46.01
CA SER A 59 -35.05 2.94 -45.13
C SER A 59 -34.71 2.55 -43.71
N LEU A 60 -33.92 3.40 -43.07
CA LEU A 60 -33.43 3.16 -41.71
C LEU A 60 -34.57 3.16 -40.68
N TRP A 61 -35.60 4.01 -40.83
CA TRP A 61 -36.70 4.15 -39.88
C TRP A 61 -37.58 2.90 -39.88
N ARG A 62 -37.88 2.37 -41.07
CA ARG A 62 -38.62 1.12 -41.24
C ARG A 62 -37.81 -0.10 -40.81
N ALA A 63 -36.48 -0.07 -41.02
CA ALA A 63 -35.59 -1.13 -40.55
C ALA A 63 -35.53 -1.19 -39.02
N VAL A 64 -35.44 -0.03 -38.33
CA VAL A 64 -35.48 0.02 -36.86
C VAL A 64 -36.87 -0.38 -36.33
N ALA A 65 -37.96 0.15 -36.92
CA ALA A 65 -39.32 -0.25 -36.56
C ALA A 65 -39.59 -1.75 -36.78
N GLY A 66 -39.05 -2.33 -37.86
CA GLY A 66 -39.15 -3.77 -38.15
C GLY A 66 -38.29 -4.66 -37.25
N ILE A 67 -37.28 -4.11 -36.56
CA ILE A 67 -36.57 -4.81 -35.48
C ILE A 67 -37.43 -4.83 -34.21
N LEU A 68 -38.19 -3.76 -33.96
CA LEU A 68 -39.08 -3.62 -32.80
C LEU A 68 -40.33 -4.52 -32.92
N GLN A 69 -40.98 -4.56 -34.10
CA GLN A 69 -42.24 -5.28 -34.33
C GLN A 69 -42.04 -6.69 -34.94
N PRO A 70 -42.69 -7.75 -34.41
CA PRO A 70 -42.66 -9.10 -35.00
C PRO A 70 -43.68 -9.28 -36.15
N PRO A 71 -43.37 -10.05 -37.23
CA PRO A 71 -42.11 -10.74 -37.53
C PRO A 71 -41.05 -9.84 -38.19
N MET A 72 -39.76 -10.19 -38.05
CA MET A 72 -38.66 -9.53 -38.80
C MET A 72 -38.86 -9.75 -40.31
N THR A 73 -39.34 -8.73 -41.02
CA THR A 73 -39.78 -8.86 -42.42
C THR A 73 -38.78 -8.40 -43.47
N GLN A 74 -37.69 -7.72 -43.11
CA GLN A 74 -36.84 -7.03 -44.10
C GLN A 74 -35.35 -7.38 -44.04
N SER A 75 -34.80 -7.76 -45.19
CA SER A 75 -33.37 -7.93 -45.44
C SER A 75 -32.69 -6.57 -45.61
N LEU A 76 -31.55 -6.34 -44.95
CA LEU A 76 -30.77 -5.09 -45.02
C LEU A 76 -29.97 -4.92 -46.33
N ALA A 77 -30.43 -5.53 -47.42
CA ALA A 77 -29.77 -5.46 -48.72
C ALA A 77 -29.81 -4.00 -49.24
N GLY A 78 -28.64 -3.33 -49.21
CA GLY A 78 -28.48 -1.94 -49.68
C GLY A 78 -28.02 -0.93 -48.61
N SER A 79 -27.93 -1.33 -47.34
CA SER A 79 -27.48 -0.45 -46.24
C SER A 79 -25.96 -0.19 -46.24
N SER A 80 -25.53 0.96 -45.70
CA SER A 80 -24.11 1.24 -45.46
C SER A 80 -23.57 0.38 -44.31
N SER A 81 -22.27 0.11 -44.30
CA SER A 81 -21.65 -0.71 -43.25
C SER A 81 -21.86 -0.14 -41.84
N LYS A 82 -21.91 1.19 -41.68
CA LYS A 82 -22.18 1.86 -40.40
C LYS A 82 -23.60 1.61 -39.91
N VAL A 83 -24.57 1.69 -40.82
CA VAL A 83 -25.99 1.43 -40.50
C VAL A 83 -26.21 -0.04 -40.16
N ALA A 84 -25.58 -0.96 -40.91
CA ALA A 84 -25.62 -2.39 -40.60
C ALA A 84 -25.05 -2.69 -39.21
N ARG A 85 -23.91 -2.10 -38.84
CA ARG A 85 -23.31 -2.22 -37.48
C ARG A 85 -24.25 -1.70 -36.38
N MET A 86 -24.92 -0.58 -36.62
CA MET A 86 -25.86 0.00 -35.65
C MET A 86 -27.07 -0.92 -35.44
N LEU A 87 -27.66 -1.41 -36.54
CA LEU A 87 -28.82 -2.30 -36.48
C LEU A 87 -28.49 -3.64 -35.84
N THR A 88 -27.27 -4.14 -35.99
CA THR A 88 -26.81 -5.33 -35.25
C THR A 88 -26.74 -5.10 -33.75
N VAL A 89 -26.29 -3.92 -33.31
CA VAL A 89 -26.27 -3.57 -31.87
C VAL A 89 -27.70 -3.51 -31.33
N LEU A 90 -28.62 -2.85 -32.05
CA LEU A 90 -30.03 -2.73 -31.65
C LEU A 90 -30.74 -4.08 -31.60
N GLY A 91 -30.49 -4.94 -32.60
CA GLY A 91 -31.10 -6.28 -32.67
C GLY A 91 -30.63 -7.24 -31.57
N VAL A 92 -29.37 -7.11 -31.12
CA VAL A 92 -28.81 -7.90 -30.01
C VAL A 92 -29.23 -7.32 -28.64
N GLY A 93 -29.25 -5.99 -28.50
CA GLY A 93 -29.45 -5.30 -27.23
C GLY A 93 -30.87 -5.40 -26.63
N GLN A 94 -31.91 -5.55 -27.45
CA GLN A 94 -33.29 -5.68 -26.94
C GLN A 94 -33.60 -7.00 -26.23
N GLY A 95 -32.70 -7.99 -26.25
CA GLY A 95 -32.79 -9.16 -25.35
C GLY A 95 -33.97 -10.11 -25.59
N VAL A 96 -34.79 -9.94 -26.63
CA VAL A 96 -35.93 -10.82 -26.96
C VAL A 96 -35.48 -12.17 -27.58
N GLY A 97 -34.18 -12.52 -27.51
CA GLY A 97 -33.64 -13.76 -28.07
C GLY A 97 -33.71 -13.87 -29.61
N ARG A 98 -33.86 -12.74 -30.31
CA ARG A 98 -34.18 -12.67 -31.75
C ARG A 98 -32.97 -12.85 -32.68
N LEU A 99 -31.73 -12.67 -32.19
CA LEU A 99 -30.48 -12.93 -32.92
C LEU A 99 -29.62 -13.98 -32.18
N ASN A 100 -30.23 -15.08 -31.73
CA ASN A 100 -29.53 -16.14 -31.00
C ASN A 100 -28.93 -17.20 -31.93
N LEU A 101 -29.41 -17.29 -33.18
CA LEU A 101 -28.99 -18.28 -34.16
C LEU A 101 -28.37 -17.60 -35.38
N MET A 102 -27.39 -18.26 -36.01
CA MET A 102 -26.80 -17.80 -37.28
C MET A 102 -27.85 -17.65 -38.39
N ALA A 103 -28.94 -18.41 -38.33
CA ALA A 103 -30.07 -18.28 -39.25
C ALA A 103 -30.70 -16.89 -39.21
N ASP A 104 -30.78 -16.26 -38.02
CA ASP A 104 -31.38 -14.94 -37.85
C ASP A 104 -30.44 -13.83 -38.31
N VAL A 105 -29.13 -13.99 -38.08
CA VAL A 105 -28.09 -13.12 -38.65
C VAL A 105 -28.11 -13.18 -40.19
N HIS A 106 -28.31 -14.37 -40.76
CA HIS A 106 -28.45 -14.54 -42.20
C HIS A 106 -29.74 -13.94 -42.76
N ARG A 107 -30.83 -13.90 -41.99
CA ARG A 107 -32.07 -13.18 -42.37
C ARG A 107 -31.88 -11.67 -42.35
N LEU A 108 -31.23 -11.14 -41.32
CA LEU A 108 -31.03 -9.69 -41.13
C LEU A 108 -29.95 -9.11 -42.08
N LEU A 109 -28.77 -9.72 -42.10
CA LEU A 109 -27.57 -9.21 -42.79
C LEU A 109 -27.24 -9.96 -44.08
N GLY A 110 -27.84 -11.12 -44.33
CA GLY A 110 -27.52 -12.00 -45.46
C GLY A 110 -26.40 -13.01 -45.18
N ARG A 111 -26.13 -13.89 -46.16
CA ARG A 111 -25.09 -14.94 -46.05
C ARG A 111 -23.66 -14.40 -45.95
N ASN A 112 -23.38 -13.22 -46.51
CA ASN A 112 -22.06 -12.56 -46.51
C ASN A 112 -21.99 -11.41 -45.49
N TRP A 113 -22.43 -11.64 -44.25
CA TRP A 113 -22.52 -10.60 -43.21
C TRP A 113 -21.14 -10.02 -42.84
N GLU A 114 -20.08 -10.84 -42.85
CA GLU A 114 -18.69 -10.43 -42.55
C GLU A 114 -18.19 -9.33 -43.49
N ARG A 115 -18.35 -9.55 -44.80
CA ARG A 115 -17.97 -8.56 -45.83
C ARG A 115 -18.83 -7.30 -45.77
N ARG A 116 -20.10 -7.42 -45.36
CA ARG A 116 -21.02 -6.28 -45.25
C ARG A 116 -20.71 -5.39 -44.05
N LEU A 117 -20.34 -5.98 -42.92
CA LEU A 117 -19.88 -5.24 -41.75
C LEU A 117 -18.46 -4.67 -41.93
N ARG A 118 -17.75 -5.05 -43.01
CA ARG A 118 -16.34 -4.70 -43.28
C ARG A 118 -15.47 -5.02 -42.07
N LEU A 119 -15.53 -6.27 -41.63
CA LEU A 119 -14.77 -6.78 -40.50
C LEU A 119 -13.50 -7.48 -40.98
N ASP A 120 -12.41 -7.31 -40.24
CA ASP A 120 -11.21 -8.11 -40.42
C ASP A 120 -11.45 -9.56 -39.95
N PRO A 121 -10.72 -10.56 -40.48
CA PRO A 121 -10.91 -11.97 -40.10
C PRO A 121 -10.82 -12.22 -38.59
N SER A 122 -9.95 -11.49 -37.88
CA SER A 122 -9.80 -11.57 -36.42
C SER A 122 -10.97 -10.92 -35.65
N GLN A 123 -11.63 -9.92 -36.22
CA GLN A 123 -12.81 -9.28 -35.64
C GLN A 123 -14.07 -10.13 -35.82
N VAL A 124 -14.17 -10.86 -36.93
CA VAL A 124 -15.30 -11.77 -37.21
C VAL A 124 -15.44 -12.81 -36.11
N GLU A 125 -14.33 -13.43 -35.70
CA GLU A 125 -14.35 -14.47 -34.66
C GLU A 125 -14.76 -13.90 -33.30
N ARG A 126 -14.22 -12.74 -32.90
CA ARG A 126 -14.61 -12.04 -31.66
C ARG A 126 -16.08 -11.64 -31.66
N ILE A 127 -16.57 -11.04 -32.74
CA ILE A 127 -17.97 -10.59 -32.84
C ILE A 127 -18.94 -11.78 -32.85
N ALA A 128 -18.59 -12.88 -33.52
CA ALA A 128 -19.36 -14.11 -33.45
C ALA A 128 -19.42 -14.66 -32.02
N GLN A 129 -18.28 -14.74 -31.32
CA GLN A 129 -18.25 -15.16 -29.91
C GLN A 129 -19.13 -14.27 -29.02
N ILE A 130 -19.08 -12.94 -29.21
CA ILE A 130 -19.91 -11.99 -28.45
C ILE A 130 -21.40 -12.22 -28.70
N MET A 131 -21.84 -12.27 -29.97
CA MET A 131 -23.25 -12.42 -30.32
C MET A 131 -23.85 -13.73 -29.78
N PHE A 132 -23.13 -14.84 -29.94
CA PHE A 132 -23.62 -16.19 -29.62
C PHE A 132 -23.27 -16.70 -28.22
N SER A 133 -22.58 -15.90 -27.40
CA SER A 133 -22.29 -16.29 -26.01
C SER A 133 -23.58 -16.47 -25.19
N THR A 134 -23.71 -17.58 -24.45
CA THR A 134 -24.88 -17.85 -23.60
C THR A 134 -24.75 -17.28 -22.19
N THR A 135 -23.53 -16.88 -21.79
CA THR A 135 -23.19 -16.44 -20.44
C THR A 135 -23.36 -14.93 -20.21
N THR A 136 -23.43 -14.12 -21.27
CA THR A 136 -23.50 -12.66 -21.19
C THR A 136 -24.92 -12.14 -21.42
N SER A 137 -25.29 -11.08 -20.69
CA SER A 137 -26.60 -10.45 -20.87
C SER A 137 -26.69 -9.71 -22.21
N ALA A 138 -27.91 -9.55 -22.74
CA ALA A 138 -28.13 -8.84 -24.02
C ALA A 138 -27.53 -7.42 -24.03
N ALA A 139 -27.56 -6.74 -22.88
CA ALA A 139 -26.93 -5.45 -22.68
C ALA A 139 -25.39 -5.52 -22.77
N GLN A 140 -24.75 -6.47 -22.08
CA GLN A 140 -23.29 -6.67 -22.13
C GLN A 140 -22.81 -7.04 -23.54
N LYS A 141 -23.62 -7.82 -24.28
CA LYS A 141 -23.37 -8.11 -25.69
C LYS A 141 -23.42 -6.85 -26.54
N SER A 142 -24.49 -6.05 -26.39
CA SER A 142 -24.65 -4.79 -27.11
C SER A 142 -23.50 -3.82 -26.82
N ALA A 143 -23.03 -3.78 -25.57
CA ALA A 143 -21.89 -2.95 -25.16
C ALA A 143 -20.58 -3.38 -25.80
N SER A 144 -20.28 -4.67 -25.77
CA SER A 144 -19.09 -5.25 -26.41
C SER A 144 -19.10 -5.05 -27.93
N LEU A 145 -20.29 -5.12 -28.55
CA LEU A 145 -20.47 -4.82 -29.97
C LEU A 145 -20.27 -3.33 -30.28
N VAL A 146 -20.76 -2.43 -29.43
CA VAL A 146 -20.54 -0.97 -29.55
C VAL A 146 -19.04 -0.64 -29.54
N SER A 147 -18.27 -1.27 -28.65
CA SER A 147 -16.81 -1.09 -28.61
C SER A 147 -16.09 -1.68 -29.82
N GLU A 148 -16.42 -2.90 -30.25
CA GLU A 148 -15.79 -3.54 -31.42
C GLU A 148 -16.13 -2.82 -32.74
N PHE A 149 -17.35 -2.27 -32.86
CA PHE A 149 -17.75 -1.49 -34.03
C PHE A 149 -17.22 -0.05 -34.02
N GLY A 150 -16.68 0.41 -32.89
CA GLY A 150 -16.08 1.74 -32.73
C GLY A 150 -17.09 2.88 -32.68
N PHE A 151 -18.30 2.66 -32.16
CA PHE A 151 -19.26 3.75 -31.94
C PHE A 151 -18.76 4.64 -30.79
N THR A 152 -18.45 5.89 -31.13
CA THR A 152 -18.05 6.93 -30.15
C THR A 152 -19.27 7.75 -29.71
N ARG A 153 -19.16 8.47 -28.58
CA ARG A 153 -20.19 9.42 -28.14
C ARG A 153 -20.60 10.39 -29.25
N TRP A 154 -19.62 10.91 -29.99
CA TRP A 154 -19.85 11.76 -31.16
C TRP A 154 -20.72 11.07 -32.20
N THR A 155 -20.47 9.79 -32.53
CA THR A 155 -21.31 9.08 -33.51
C THR A 155 -22.74 8.87 -33.04
N ILE A 156 -22.99 8.79 -31.73
CA ILE A 156 -24.34 8.66 -31.17
C ILE A 156 -25.07 10.02 -31.18
N GLU A 157 -24.35 11.10 -30.89
CA GLU A 157 -24.89 12.47 -30.95
C GLU A 157 -25.24 12.92 -32.38
N GLN A 158 -24.64 12.31 -33.40
CA GLN A 158 -24.94 12.56 -34.82
C GLN A 158 -26.13 11.74 -35.36
N LEU A 159 -26.72 10.85 -34.54
CA LEU A 159 -27.89 10.07 -34.93
C LEU A 159 -29.18 10.89 -34.74
N PRO A 160 -30.25 10.56 -35.49
CA PRO A 160 -31.58 11.08 -35.22
C PRO A 160 -31.96 10.88 -33.74
N PRO A 161 -32.57 11.88 -33.08
CA PRO A 161 -32.81 11.86 -31.64
C PRO A 161 -33.54 10.61 -31.13
N SER A 162 -34.53 10.09 -31.86
CA SER A 162 -35.23 8.85 -31.47
C SER A 162 -34.30 7.61 -31.47
N ILE A 163 -33.49 7.45 -32.51
CA ILE A 163 -32.54 6.33 -32.66
C ILE A 163 -31.40 6.47 -31.67
N GLY A 164 -30.89 7.70 -31.47
CA GLY A 164 -29.86 8.00 -30.49
C GLY A 164 -30.31 7.74 -29.05
N LEU A 165 -31.56 8.09 -28.70
CA LEU A 165 -32.13 7.78 -27.39
C LEU A 165 -32.40 6.29 -27.20
N PHE A 166 -32.86 5.60 -28.24
CA PHE A 166 -33.09 4.16 -28.18
C PHE A 166 -31.79 3.37 -28.03
N LEU A 167 -30.77 3.73 -28.81
CA LEU A 167 -29.42 3.19 -28.64
C LEU A 167 -28.88 3.56 -27.25
N GLY A 168 -29.11 4.80 -26.81
CA GLY A 168 -28.73 5.29 -25.48
C GLY A 168 -29.43 4.57 -24.33
N SER A 169 -30.71 4.21 -24.44
CA SER A 169 -31.44 3.48 -23.40
C SER A 169 -30.99 2.03 -23.29
N ILE A 170 -30.64 1.39 -24.40
CA ILE A 170 -30.02 0.05 -24.42
C ILE A 170 -28.65 0.09 -23.75
N ILE A 171 -27.86 1.14 -24.04
CA ILE A 171 -26.51 1.35 -23.48
C ILE A 171 -26.57 1.70 -21.98
N VAL A 172 -27.51 2.56 -21.55
CA VAL A 172 -27.59 3.11 -20.18
C VAL A 172 -28.51 2.30 -19.25
N GLY A 173 -29.56 1.66 -19.76
CA GLY A 173 -30.62 1.02 -18.97
C GLY A 173 -30.17 -0.22 -18.18
N HIS A 174 -29.01 -0.79 -18.50
CA HIS A 174 -28.48 -2.00 -17.86
C HIS A 174 -27.02 -1.90 -17.42
N HIS A 175 -26.32 -0.83 -17.80
CA HIS A 175 -24.97 -0.51 -17.30
C HIS A 175 -25.06 0.75 -16.43
N THR A 176 -24.88 0.59 -15.13
CA THR A 176 -24.49 1.70 -14.25
C THR A 176 -23.06 2.16 -14.54
N SER A 177 -22.28 1.38 -15.29
CA SER A 177 -20.88 1.66 -15.60
C SER A 177 -20.71 2.41 -16.93
N THR A 178 -19.93 3.48 -16.88
CA THR A 178 -19.49 4.30 -18.02
C THR A 178 -18.47 3.59 -18.92
N GLU A 179 -18.21 2.30 -18.70
CA GLU A 179 -17.20 1.49 -19.42
C GLU A 179 -17.40 1.42 -20.94
N LEU A 180 -18.66 1.60 -21.38
CA LEU A 180 -19.08 1.67 -22.77
C LEU A 180 -18.45 2.83 -23.55
N PHE A 181 -18.23 3.96 -22.88
CA PHE A 181 -17.34 4.99 -23.38
C PHE A 181 -16.00 4.75 -22.72
N GLN A 182 -15.20 3.87 -23.32
CA GLN A 182 -13.76 3.80 -23.05
C GLN A 182 -13.14 5.17 -23.39
N PHE A 183 -13.33 6.14 -22.51
CA PHE A 183 -12.35 7.18 -22.31
C PHE A 183 -11.10 6.38 -21.96
N LYS A 184 -10.15 6.34 -22.90
CA LYS A 184 -8.78 5.88 -22.63
C LYS A 184 -8.44 6.36 -21.23
N ARG A 185 -8.03 5.45 -20.33
CA ARG A 185 -7.60 5.77 -18.95
C ARG A 185 -6.93 7.16 -19.01
N PRO A 186 -7.44 8.17 -18.28
CA PRO A 186 -6.88 9.51 -18.40
C PRO A 186 -5.36 9.38 -18.26
N GLN A 187 -4.63 9.88 -19.26
CA GLN A 187 -3.17 9.69 -19.36
C GLN A 187 -2.42 10.18 -18.11
N THR A 188 -3.10 10.94 -17.24
CA THR A 188 -2.58 11.52 -16.00
C THR A 188 -2.55 10.57 -14.79
N THR A 189 -3.25 9.43 -14.79
CA THR A 189 -3.20 8.50 -13.63
C THR A 189 -1.85 7.80 -13.46
N THR A 190 -0.99 7.85 -14.48
CA THR A 190 0.37 7.29 -14.45
C THR A 190 1.44 8.29 -13.97
N THR A 191 1.07 9.57 -13.77
CA THR A 191 2.03 10.58 -13.27
C THR A 191 2.18 10.49 -11.76
N PHE A 192 3.39 10.61 -11.23
CA PHE A 192 3.63 10.54 -9.79
C PHE A 192 2.83 11.63 -9.02
N PRO A 193 2.25 11.36 -7.83
CA PRO A 193 1.47 12.35 -7.09
C PRO A 193 2.28 13.56 -6.69
N GLN A 194 1.74 14.73 -7.05
CA GLN A 194 2.33 16.01 -6.68
C GLN A 194 2.13 16.24 -5.18
N PRO A 195 3.02 17.00 -4.51
CA PRO A 195 2.88 17.34 -3.09
C PRO A 195 1.52 17.96 -2.75
N ASP A 196 0.97 18.77 -3.65
CA ASP A 196 -0.35 19.42 -3.49
C ASP A 196 -1.50 18.41 -3.51
N GLU A 197 -1.40 17.38 -4.34
CA GLU A 197 -2.38 16.28 -4.40
C GLU A 197 -2.35 15.49 -3.09
N MET A 198 -1.15 15.18 -2.59
CA MET A 198 -1.00 14.50 -1.30
C MET A 198 -1.53 15.33 -0.14
N ALA A 199 -1.36 16.66 -0.18
CA ALA A 199 -1.98 17.57 0.78
C ALA A 199 -3.52 17.56 0.71
N GLN A 200 -4.10 17.49 -0.48
CA GLN A 200 -5.55 17.33 -0.64
C GLN A 200 -6.03 15.98 -0.08
N ILE A 201 -5.32 14.88 -0.35
CA ILE A 201 -5.63 13.57 0.20
C ILE A 201 -5.60 13.61 1.74
N ALA A 202 -4.55 14.19 2.34
CA ALA A 202 -4.45 14.33 3.78
C ALA A 202 -5.61 15.14 4.39
N ARG A 203 -6.05 16.22 3.73
CA ARG A 203 -7.22 17.02 4.15
C ARG A 203 -8.53 16.24 4.07
N ILE A 204 -8.72 15.38 3.07
CA ILE A 204 -9.91 14.51 2.99
C ILE A 204 -9.89 13.46 4.10
N ARG A 205 -8.73 12.85 4.37
CA ARG A 205 -8.57 11.84 5.43
C ARG A 205 -8.78 12.42 6.83
N TRP A 206 -8.30 13.65 7.05
CA TRP A 206 -8.30 14.31 8.36
C TRP A 206 -8.79 15.77 8.25
N PRO A 207 -10.08 16.01 8.04
CA PRO A 207 -10.61 17.34 7.70
C PRO A 207 -10.51 18.37 8.83
N ARG A 208 -10.45 17.92 10.09
CA ARG A 208 -10.48 18.80 11.27
C ARG A 208 -9.12 19.01 11.94
N ASP A 209 -8.05 18.37 11.45
CA ASP A 209 -6.75 18.35 12.14
C ASP A 209 -5.58 18.36 11.15
N VAL A 210 -4.57 19.19 11.44
CA VAL A 210 -3.34 19.37 10.66
C VAL A 210 -2.21 18.44 11.15
N ARG A 211 -2.58 17.26 11.68
CA ARG A 211 -1.68 16.29 12.31
C ARG A 211 -0.45 15.95 11.46
N ARG A 212 -0.64 15.78 10.14
CA ARG A 212 0.43 15.43 9.21
C ARG A 212 1.50 16.52 9.16
N ASP A 213 1.08 17.76 8.95
CA ASP A 213 2.02 18.89 8.79
C ASP A 213 2.73 19.20 10.11
N ASN A 214 2.06 18.99 11.25
CA ASN A 214 2.69 19.08 12.55
C ASN A 214 3.79 18.02 12.74
N VAL A 215 3.55 16.77 12.36
CA VAL A 215 4.57 15.71 12.44
C VAL A 215 5.72 15.99 11.50
N ARG A 216 5.45 16.47 10.27
CA ARG A 216 6.48 16.93 9.34
C ARG A 216 7.36 18.02 9.94
N ALA A 217 6.77 19.00 10.63
CA ALA A 217 7.50 20.07 11.30
C ALA A 217 8.35 19.55 12.48
N MET A 218 7.87 18.56 13.24
CA MET A 218 8.63 17.96 14.35
C MET A 218 9.83 17.12 13.89
N LEU A 219 9.78 16.59 12.67
CA LEU A 219 10.85 15.81 12.03
C LEU A 219 11.80 16.67 11.18
N ASP A 220 11.54 17.97 11.07
CA ASP A 220 12.39 18.91 10.33
C ASP A 220 13.71 19.14 11.11
N SER A 221 14.82 18.89 10.42
CA SER A 221 16.19 19.02 10.95
C SER A 221 16.97 20.15 10.26
N THR A 222 16.32 20.91 9.38
CA THR A 222 16.98 21.95 8.55
C THR A 222 17.07 23.30 9.24
N LYS A 223 16.25 23.51 10.27
CA LYS A 223 16.15 24.80 10.97
C LYS A 223 16.99 24.81 12.24
N PRO A 224 17.68 25.92 12.53
CA PRO A 224 18.45 26.04 13.76
C PRO A 224 17.51 26.04 14.98
N VAL A 225 18.02 25.48 16.07
CA VAL A 225 17.31 25.40 17.36
C VAL A 225 17.21 26.80 17.95
N LEU A 226 16.07 27.17 18.53
CA LEU A 226 15.93 28.43 19.25
C LEU A 226 16.28 28.23 20.74
N ILE A 227 17.24 29.00 21.25
CA ILE A 227 17.59 29.04 22.67
C ILE A 227 17.01 30.34 23.26
N ALA A 228 15.99 30.24 24.11
CA ALA A 228 15.44 31.40 24.81
C ALA A 228 16.31 31.76 26.01
N THR A 229 16.81 32.99 26.08
CA THR A 229 17.68 33.44 27.18
C THR A 229 16.95 33.62 28.52
N GLN A 230 15.61 33.68 28.51
CA GLN A 230 14.76 34.02 29.67
C GLN A 230 14.87 33.07 30.87
N HIS A 231 15.49 31.89 30.71
CA HIS A 231 15.73 30.91 31.78
C HIS A 231 17.16 30.92 32.33
N LEU A 232 18.05 31.78 31.81
CA LEU A 232 19.48 31.80 32.15
C LEU A 232 19.90 33.08 32.91
N ASP A 233 18.97 34.00 33.17
CA ASP A 233 19.24 35.38 33.61
C ASP A 233 19.77 35.54 35.06
N ALA A 234 20.08 34.45 35.78
CA ALA A 234 20.58 34.50 37.17
C ALA A 234 22.06 34.06 37.34
N GLY A 235 22.75 33.68 36.26
CA GLY A 235 24.14 33.20 36.29
C GLY A 235 25.17 34.21 35.79
N THR A 236 26.45 33.92 36.04
CA THR A 236 27.58 34.59 35.38
C THR A 236 27.60 34.30 33.87
N ASP A 237 28.21 35.16 33.06
CA ASP A 237 28.34 34.95 31.60
C ASP A 237 28.94 33.57 31.24
N GLY A 238 29.83 33.04 32.11
CA GLY A 238 30.39 31.70 31.97
C GLY A 238 29.37 30.58 32.15
N GLU A 239 28.54 30.66 33.20
CA GLU A 239 27.47 29.69 33.48
C GLU A 239 26.37 29.75 32.41
N ILE A 240 26.04 30.95 31.91
CA ILE A 240 25.10 31.12 30.80
C ILE A 240 25.64 30.43 29.55
N ARG A 241 26.94 30.59 29.25
CA ARG A 241 27.57 29.92 28.10
C ARG A 241 27.59 28.41 28.26
N GLU A 242 27.95 27.90 29.44
CA GLU A 242 27.93 26.46 29.72
C GLU A 242 26.52 25.88 29.57
N ALA A 243 25.50 26.55 30.09
CA ALA A 243 24.12 26.12 29.94
C ALA A 243 23.64 26.14 28.48
N GLN A 244 24.08 27.12 27.68
CA GLN A 244 23.83 27.15 26.23
C GLN A 244 24.52 26.00 25.51
N GLU A 245 25.77 25.67 25.87
CA GLU A 245 26.52 24.52 25.33
C GLU A 245 25.82 23.21 25.66
N GLN A 246 25.41 23.02 26.91
CA GLN A 246 24.67 21.84 27.36
C GLN A 246 23.33 21.70 26.63
N PHE A 247 22.57 22.79 26.47
CA PHE A 247 21.31 22.78 25.72
C PHE A 247 21.48 22.41 24.25
N LEU A 248 22.51 22.95 23.61
CA LEU A 248 22.78 22.67 22.21
C LEU A 248 23.24 21.21 22.03
N SER A 249 24.13 20.72 22.88
CA SER A 249 24.56 19.31 22.89
C SER A 249 23.39 18.36 23.14
N ALA A 250 22.51 18.71 24.07
CA ALA A 250 21.25 18.02 24.32
C ALA A 250 20.39 17.96 23.03
N THR A 251 20.21 19.09 22.35
CA THR A 251 19.39 19.15 21.14
C THR A 251 20.01 18.41 19.94
N TRP A 252 21.34 18.29 19.87
CA TRP A 252 22.01 17.45 18.87
C TRP A 252 21.49 16.01 18.92
N THR A 253 21.31 15.43 20.12
CA THR A 253 20.80 14.05 20.24
C THR A 253 19.43 13.88 19.58
N ARG A 254 18.54 14.87 19.75
CA ARG A 254 17.23 14.92 19.09
C ARG A 254 17.39 15.05 17.58
N TYR A 255 18.15 16.03 17.10
CA TYR A 255 18.29 16.31 15.66
C TYR A 255 18.93 15.15 14.89
N LEU A 256 19.95 14.53 15.46
CA LEU A 256 20.61 13.35 14.87
C LEU A 256 19.66 12.15 14.77
N SER A 257 18.73 12.01 15.71
CA SER A 257 17.72 10.93 15.68
C SER A 257 16.55 11.17 14.71
N GLN A 258 16.29 12.43 14.30
CA GLN A 258 15.18 12.77 13.40
C GLN A 258 15.29 12.08 12.04
N ALA A 259 16.50 11.78 11.56
CA ALA A 259 16.73 11.08 10.30
C ALA A 259 16.00 9.72 10.24
N PHE A 260 15.95 8.99 11.36
CA PHE A 260 15.23 7.72 11.45
C PHE A 260 13.72 7.89 11.27
N GLY A 261 13.13 8.95 11.83
CA GLY A 261 11.72 9.28 11.61
C GLY A 261 11.44 9.81 10.21
N ARG A 262 12.29 10.72 9.70
CA ARG A 262 12.13 11.29 8.36
C ARG A 262 12.16 10.22 7.27
N ALA A 263 12.99 9.18 7.44
CA ALA A 263 13.00 8.04 6.53
C ALA A 263 11.66 7.31 6.42
N PHE A 264 10.93 7.11 7.54
CA PHE A 264 9.56 6.55 7.50
C PHE A 264 8.57 7.52 6.84
N PHE A 265 8.63 8.81 7.20
CA PHE A 265 7.66 9.81 6.73
C PHE A 265 7.79 10.05 5.22
N GLU A 266 9.01 10.21 4.70
CA GLU A 266 9.26 10.61 3.31
C GLU A 266 9.57 9.44 2.36
N LEU A 267 9.35 8.19 2.79
CA LEU A 267 9.62 6.99 1.98
C LEU A 267 8.96 7.07 0.60
N ARG A 268 9.76 6.95 -0.46
CA ARG A 268 9.32 6.81 -1.87
C ARG A 268 8.33 7.89 -2.32
N THR A 269 8.58 9.14 -1.89
CA THR A 269 7.76 10.32 -2.16
C THR A 269 8.25 11.18 -3.34
N VAL A 270 9.43 10.91 -3.92
CA VAL A 270 10.05 11.75 -4.94
C VAL A 270 10.45 10.93 -6.16
N LEU A 271 10.06 11.38 -7.35
CA LEU A 271 10.53 10.84 -8.63
C LEU A 271 11.93 11.41 -8.94
N PRO A 272 12.93 10.56 -9.28
CA PRO A 272 14.27 11.05 -9.61
C PRO A 272 14.26 11.79 -10.96
N ASN A 273 14.87 12.98 -10.99
CA ASN A 273 15.12 13.71 -12.23
C ASN A 273 16.48 13.26 -12.79
N PRO A 274 16.57 12.69 -14.00
CA PRO A 274 17.83 12.18 -14.56
C PRO A 274 18.90 13.27 -14.77
N THR A 275 18.52 14.55 -14.87
CA THR A 275 19.47 15.64 -15.16
C THR A 275 20.14 16.22 -13.92
N GLU A 276 19.52 16.09 -12.74
CA GLU A 276 19.98 16.74 -11.51
C GLU A 276 20.26 15.71 -10.42
N PRO A 277 21.33 15.91 -9.61
CA PRO A 277 21.57 15.05 -8.46
C PRO A 277 20.45 15.24 -7.42
N LEU A 278 20.18 14.21 -6.64
CA LEU A 278 19.19 14.25 -5.57
C LEU A 278 19.55 15.32 -4.53
N HIS A 279 18.59 16.22 -4.23
CA HIS A 279 18.77 17.20 -3.17
C HIS A 279 18.67 16.54 -1.78
N VAL A 280 19.77 16.60 -1.04
CA VAL A 280 19.84 16.20 0.37
C VAL A 280 19.69 17.45 1.24
N PRO A 281 18.74 17.47 2.19
CA PRO A 281 18.60 18.59 3.12
C PRO A 281 19.78 18.62 4.11
N ASP A 282 20.30 19.83 4.36
CA ASP A 282 21.40 20.02 5.30
C ASP A 282 20.96 19.78 6.75
N LEU A 283 21.82 19.13 7.53
CA LEU A 283 21.61 18.89 8.95
C LEU A 283 22.07 20.13 9.75
N CYS A 284 21.12 20.93 10.24
CA CYS A 284 21.42 22.16 10.95
C CYS A 284 21.66 21.91 12.44
N LEU A 285 22.92 21.74 12.83
CA LEU A 285 23.34 21.52 14.22
C LEU A 285 23.62 22.84 14.99
N SER A 286 23.29 23.99 14.40
CA SER A 286 23.48 25.31 15.00
C SER A 286 22.26 25.78 15.80
N ALA A 287 22.51 26.63 16.78
CA ALA A 287 21.46 27.31 17.54
C ALA A 287 21.34 28.78 17.14
N ARG A 288 20.17 29.36 17.39
CA ARG A 288 19.90 30.79 17.38
C ARG A 288 19.45 31.24 18.76
N ILE A 289 20.17 32.20 19.32
CA ILE A 289 19.87 32.76 20.64
C ILE A 289 18.75 33.80 20.49
N TYR A 290 17.63 33.62 21.17
CA TYR A 290 16.53 34.59 21.18
C TYR A 290 16.66 35.51 22.41
N PRO A 291 16.51 36.85 22.27
CA PRO A 291 16.00 37.59 21.11
C PRO A 291 17.07 38.09 20.11
N SER A 292 18.36 37.92 20.39
CA SER A 292 19.46 38.52 19.60
C SER A 292 19.62 37.93 18.19
N ASN A 293 19.02 36.77 17.91
CA ASN A 293 19.14 35.98 16.68
C ASN A 293 20.59 35.63 16.29
N LEU A 294 21.54 35.70 17.23
CA LEU A 294 22.92 35.29 17.00
C LEU A 294 23.00 33.77 16.81
N THR A 295 23.81 33.33 15.85
CA THR A 295 24.10 31.91 15.64
C THR A 295 25.16 31.43 16.61
N TYR A 296 24.92 30.30 17.25
CA TYR A 296 25.80 29.66 18.21
C TYR A 296 26.10 28.22 17.78
N ASP A 297 27.38 27.89 17.69
CA ASP A 297 27.88 26.58 17.25
C ASP A 297 28.81 25.98 18.31
N LEU A 298 28.75 24.64 18.48
CA LEU A 298 29.64 23.93 19.38
C LEU A 298 31.05 23.82 18.78
N THR A 299 32.07 23.91 19.63
CA THR A 299 33.45 23.56 19.26
C THR A 299 33.53 22.05 19.01
N VAL A 300 33.90 21.66 17.79
CA VAL A 300 33.91 20.25 17.36
C VAL A 300 35.08 19.51 18.00
N THR A 301 34.79 18.71 19.04
CA THR A 301 35.71 17.70 19.58
C THR A 301 35.68 16.42 18.72
N GLU A 302 36.66 15.53 18.88
CA GLU A 302 36.70 14.26 18.12
C GLU A 302 35.44 13.41 18.32
N ASN A 303 34.91 13.35 19.55
CA ASN A 303 33.66 12.64 19.85
C ASN A 303 32.47 13.25 19.10
N LEU A 304 32.35 14.58 19.11
CA LEU A 304 31.30 15.30 18.40
C LEU A 304 31.41 15.13 16.88
N LYS A 305 32.64 15.00 16.35
CA LYS A 305 32.89 14.68 14.94
C LYS A 305 32.32 13.31 14.55
N GLN A 306 32.57 12.27 15.35
CA GLN A 306 32.03 10.93 15.10
C GLN A 306 30.49 10.90 15.12
N LEU A 307 29.88 11.62 16.06
CA LEU A 307 28.41 11.75 16.12
C LEU A 307 27.86 12.46 14.87
N LYS A 308 28.53 13.52 14.42
CA LYS A 308 28.15 14.25 13.21
C LYS A 308 28.27 13.38 11.95
N GLU A 309 29.35 12.63 11.78
CA GLU A 309 29.56 11.75 10.62
C GLU A 309 28.48 10.67 10.51
N TRP A 310 28.11 10.02 11.62
CA TRP A 310 27.01 9.06 11.65
C TRP A 310 25.65 9.71 11.42
N GLY A 311 25.42 10.91 11.99
CA GLY A 311 24.22 11.69 11.73
C GLY A 311 24.04 12.05 10.26
N GLU A 312 25.11 12.51 9.61
CA GLU A 312 25.18 12.81 8.18
C GLU A 312 24.94 11.56 7.32
N PHE A 313 25.53 10.42 7.70
CA PHE A 313 25.25 9.14 7.06
C PHE A 313 23.75 8.82 7.08
N TYR A 314 23.09 8.85 8.25
CA TYR A 314 21.65 8.58 8.35
C TYR A 314 20.77 9.64 7.67
N ASN A 315 21.20 10.91 7.67
CA ASN A 315 20.56 11.99 6.93
C ASN A 315 20.55 11.70 5.42
N GLY A 316 21.68 11.21 4.89
CA GLY A 316 21.83 10.72 3.53
C GLY A 316 20.93 9.52 3.23
N VAL A 317 20.86 8.53 4.14
CA VAL A 317 19.94 7.38 4.01
C VAL A 317 18.50 7.84 3.90
N ALA A 318 18.05 8.71 4.83
CA ALA A 318 16.69 9.23 4.84
C ALA A 318 16.36 10.00 3.56
N ALA A 319 17.32 10.78 3.02
CA ALA A 319 17.14 11.50 1.76
C ALA A 319 17.05 10.54 0.55
N GLY A 320 17.91 9.54 0.47
CA GLY A 320 17.90 8.55 -0.61
C GLY A 320 16.65 7.67 -0.62
N LEU A 321 16.08 7.36 0.55
CA LEU A 321 14.85 6.59 0.67
C LEU A 321 13.61 7.32 0.13
N ARG A 322 13.70 8.63 -0.11
CA ARG A 322 12.65 9.41 -0.77
C ARG A 322 12.45 9.02 -2.22
N VAL A 323 13.49 8.51 -2.87
CA VAL A 323 13.42 8.06 -4.27
C VAL A 323 12.46 6.88 -4.38
N VAL A 324 11.61 6.88 -5.41
CA VAL A 324 10.70 5.76 -5.67
C VAL A 324 11.48 4.45 -5.83
N GLY A 325 10.90 3.32 -5.39
CA GLY A 325 11.54 2.01 -5.52
C GLY A 325 11.70 1.55 -6.97
N ALA A 326 12.62 0.60 -7.19
CA ALA A 326 12.94 0.04 -8.50
C ALA A 326 11.75 -0.64 -9.21
N ASP A 327 10.72 -1.03 -8.45
CA ASP A 327 9.49 -1.62 -8.98
C ASP A 327 8.69 -0.64 -9.86
N VAL A 328 8.80 0.67 -9.61
CA VAL A 328 8.05 1.69 -10.35
C VAL A 328 8.91 2.29 -11.46
N THR A 329 10.12 2.75 -11.11
CA THR A 329 11.02 3.42 -12.05
C THR A 329 12.43 2.95 -11.83
N LYS A 330 13.07 2.39 -12.86
CA LYS A 330 14.48 2.02 -12.82
C LYS A 330 15.34 3.24 -13.08
N VAL A 331 16.36 3.42 -12.26
CA VAL A 331 17.32 4.51 -12.36
C VAL A 331 18.56 4.02 -13.12
N ASP A 332 19.13 4.92 -13.92
CA ASP A 332 20.35 4.68 -14.69
C ASP A 332 21.60 4.73 -13.81
N HIS A 333 22.61 3.97 -14.21
CA HIS A 333 23.89 3.90 -13.48
C HIS A 333 24.62 5.25 -13.41
N GLU A 334 24.55 6.06 -14.47
CA GLU A 334 25.16 7.40 -14.53
C GLU A 334 24.59 8.35 -13.50
N TRP A 335 23.27 8.31 -13.29
CA TRP A 335 22.60 9.16 -12.29
C TRP A 335 22.99 8.75 -10.85
N LEU A 336 23.13 7.46 -10.59
CA LEU A 336 23.60 6.97 -9.29
C LEU A 336 25.04 7.44 -9.02
N THR A 337 25.92 7.39 -10.02
CA THR A 337 27.29 7.91 -9.90
C THR A 337 27.33 9.43 -9.74
N LEU A 338 26.44 10.16 -10.41
CA LEU A 338 26.30 11.61 -10.28
C LEU A 338 25.87 12.01 -8.85
N CYS A 339 24.95 11.25 -8.25
CA CYS A 339 24.52 11.49 -6.87
C CYS A 339 25.62 11.18 -5.86
N HIS A 340 26.43 10.14 -6.10
CA HIS A 340 27.53 9.77 -5.22
C HIS A 340 28.73 10.73 -5.32
N GLY A 341 29.12 11.11 -6.54
CA GLY A 341 30.24 12.03 -6.82
C GLY A 341 29.89 13.51 -6.71
N ASN A 342 28.82 13.87 -5.99
CA ASN A 342 28.40 15.26 -5.86
C ASN A 342 29.24 15.99 -4.80
N ASP A 343 30.09 16.93 -5.25
CA ASP A 343 30.98 17.74 -4.39
C ASP A 343 30.25 18.57 -3.32
N LYS A 344 28.94 18.81 -3.49
CA LYS A 344 28.14 19.56 -2.49
C LYS A 344 27.81 18.74 -1.24
N ILE A 345 28.05 17.43 -1.26
CA ILE A 345 27.63 16.49 -0.22
C ILE A 345 28.86 15.93 0.49
N THR A 346 28.78 15.72 1.81
CA THR A 346 29.86 15.11 2.58
C THR A 346 30.01 13.61 2.25
N PRO A 347 31.22 13.03 2.32
CA PRO A 347 31.43 11.61 2.04
C PRO A 347 30.53 10.65 2.85
N PRO A 348 30.28 10.87 4.16
CA PRO A 348 29.32 10.05 4.92
C PRO A 348 27.89 10.15 4.38
N THR A 349 27.44 11.34 4.00
CA THR A 349 26.12 11.54 3.41
C THR A 349 25.99 10.84 2.06
N ALA A 350 27.04 10.91 1.22
CA ALA A 350 27.10 10.21 -0.06
C ALA A 350 27.07 8.67 0.10
N ALA A 351 27.72 8.13 1.14
CA ALA A 351 27.61 6.72 1.51
C ALA A 351 26.19 6.35 1.97
N GLY A 352 25.54 7.23 2.75
CA GLY A 352 24.15 7.06 3.16
C GLY A 352 23.18 6.97 1.97
N LEU A 353 23.38 7.81 0.95
CA LEU A 353 22.63 7.75 -0.31
C LEU A 353 22.78 6.39 -1.01
N LEU A 354 24.01 5.88 -1.12
CA LEU A 354 24.27 4.55 -1.70
C LEU A 354 23.53 3.44 -0.95
N TYR A 355 23.54 3.48 0.39
CA TYR A 355 22.83 2.50 1.19
C TYR A 355 21.32 2.53 0.91
N ALA A 356 20.73 3.72 0.84
CA ALA A 356 19.33 3.90 0.52
C ALA A 356 18.95 3.46 -0.90
N PHE A 357 19.80 3.69 -1.90
CA PHE A 357 19.60 3.15 -3.25
C PHE A 357 19.60 1.62 -3.25
N GLY A 358 20.39 1.00 -2.38
CA GLY A 358 20.38 -0.45 -2.14
C GLY A 358 19.06 -0.95 -1.55
N LEU A 359 18.55 -0.25 -0.54
CA LEU A 359 17.25 -0.55 0.09
C LEU A 359 16.05 -0.32 -0.85
N ASN A 360 16.19 0.56 -1.85
CA ASN A 360 15.18 0.79 -2.88
C ASN A 360 15.30 -0.15 -4.08
N GLY A 361 16.34 -0.98 -4.16
CA GLY A 361 16.56 -1.96 -5.22
C GLY A 361 17.22 -1.41 -6.49
N HIS A 362 17.84 -0.22 -6.44
CA HIS A 362 18.46 0.42 -7.61
C HIS A 362 19.92 0.00 -7.84
N LEU A 363 20.60 -0.51 -6.80
CA LEU A 363 22.02 -0.90 -6.84
C LEU A 363 22.41 -2.00 -7.85
N PRO A 364 21.54 -2.93 -8.30
CA PRO A 364 21.91 -3.91 -9.31
C PRO A 364 22.33 -3.31 -10.65
N ASN A 365 21.86 -2.09 -10.96
CA ASN A 365 22.25 -1.36 -12.17
C ASN A 365 23.58 -0.60 -12.01
N PHE A 366 24.12 -0.52 -10.80
CA PHE A 366 25.31 0.27 -10.50
C PHE A 366 26.57 -0.34 -11.12
N ASN A 367 27.52 0.50 -11.54
CA ASN A 367 28.71 0.04 -12.25
C ASN A 367 29.61 -0.80 -11.31
N THR A 368 29.80 -2.09 -11.63
CA THR A 368 30.65 -3.02 -10.86
C THR A 368 32.09 -2.52 -10.69
N PHE A 369 32.64 -1.81 -11.67
CA PHE A 369 34.00 -1.25 -11.57
C PHE A 369 34.06 -0.21 -10.45
N HIS A 370 33.09 0.69 -10.40
CA HIS A 370 33.03 1.73 -9.38
C HIS A 370 32.74 1.14 -7.99
N VAL A 371 31.93 0.08 -7.90
CA VAL A 371 31.78 -0.69 -6.64
C VAL A 371 33.11 -1.23 -6.14
N HIS A 372 33.93 -1.78 -7.03
CA HIS A 372 35.25 -2.30 -6.68
C HIS A 372 36.21 -1.18 -6.23
N GLU A 373 36.20 -0.04 -6.92
CA GLU A 373 36.99 1.15 -6.55
C GLU A 373 36.64 1.65 -5.15
N VAL A 374 35.33 1.78 -4.85
CA VAL A 374 34.86 2.23 -3.53
C VAL A 374 35.20 1.20 -2.46
N LEU A 375 35.02 -0.11 -2.70
CA LEU A 375 35.39 -1.15 -1.72
C LEU A 375 36.90 -1.28 -1.52
N ALA A 376 37.71 -0.96 -2.53
CA ALA A 376 39.17 -0.98 -2.44
C ALA A 376 39.73 0.15 -1.54
N SER A 377 38.98 1.25 -1.36
CA SER A 377 39.34 2.31 -0.42
C SER A 377 39.35 1.85 1.04
N LEU A 378 38.59 0.80 1.36
CA LEU A 378 38.34 0.30 2.72
C LEU A 378 37.75 1.34 3.68
N ASP A 379 37.16 2.42 3.15
CA ASP A 379 36.46 3.41 3.97
C ASP A 379 35.21 2.80 4.61
N LYS A 380 35.04 3.09 5.90
CA LYS A 380 33.98 2.51 6.75
C LYS A 380 32.58 2.74 6.18
N PHE A 381 32.16 3.99 5.95
CA PHE A 381 30.78 4.30 5.57
C PHE A 381 30.40 3.76 4.17
N PRO A 382 31.18 4.01 3.11
CA PRO A 382 30.85 3.49 1.78
C PRO A 382 30.86 1.96 1.72
N SER A 383 31.78 1.30 2.43
CA SER A 383 31.85 -0.16 2.50
C SER A 383 30.61 -0.76 3.19
N ILE A 384 30.20 -0.21 4.33
CA ILE A 384 28.96 -0.62 5.04
C ILE A 384 27.75 -0.45 4.11
N ALA A 385 27.65 0.71 3.44
CA ALA A 385 26.55 1.04 2.56
C ALA A 385 26.42 0.08 1.37
N LEU A 386 27.54 -0.23 0.69
CA LEU A 386 27.55 -1.11 -0.48
C LEU A 386 27.30 -2.57 -0.10
N LEU A 387 27.92 -3.09 0.96
CA LEU A 387 27.77 -4.49 1.36
C LEU A 387 26.34 -4.82 1.79
N LEU A 388 25.73 -3.95 2.63
CA LEU A 388 24.32 -4.13 3.01
C LEU A 388 23.39 -3.78 1.86
N GLY A 389 23.65 -2.70 1.11
CA GLY A 389 22.80 -2.24 0.01
C GLY A 389 22.71 -3.25 -1.14
N MET A 390 23.82 -3.83 -1.56
CA MET A 390 23.86 -4.88 -2.60
C MET A 390 23.16 -6.14 -2.14
N ALA A 391 23.36 -6.55 -0.88
CA ALA A 391 22.68 -7.71 -0.31
C ALA A 391 21.15 -7.51 -0.27
N MET A 392 20.68 -6.34 0.14
CA MET A 392 19.24 -6.02 0.19
C MET A 392 18.59 -5.96 -1.19
N SER A 393 19.29 -5.39 -2.18
CA SER A 393 18.81 -5.39 -3.58
C SER A 393 18.67 -6.80 -4.18
N LYS A 394 19.37 -7.79 -3.63
CA LYS A 394 19.39 -9.19 -4.07
C LYS A 394 18.95 -10.14 -2.95
N ILE A 395 17.97 -9.72 -2.15
CA ILE A 395 17.45 -10.50 -1.03
C ILE A 395 16.93 -11.87 -1.49
N GLY A 396 17.38 -12.95 -0.84
CA GLY A 396 16.97 -14.32 -1.12
C GLY A 396 17.39 -14.89 -2.49
N THR A 397 18.15 -14.17 -3.33
CA THR A 397 18.53 -14.68 -4.67
C THR A 397 19.78 -15.55 -4.67
N ALA A 398 20.55 -15.61 -3.58
CA ALA A 398 21.83 -16.30 -3.49
C ALA A 398 22.81 -15.95 -4.64
N ASP A 399 22.84 -14.69 -5.06
CA ASP A 399 23.65 -14.26 -6.20
C ASP A 399 25.16 -14.49 -5.96
N ARG A 400 25.84 -15.06 -6.96
CA ARG A 400 27.24 -15.46 -6.84
C ARG A 400 28.19 -14.27 -6.79
N GLN A 401 27.87 -13.16 -7.45
CA GLN A 401 28.76 -11.99 -7.47
C GLN A 401 28.74 -11.27 -6.12
N VAL A 402 27.54 -11.04 -5.58
CA VAL A 402 27.37 -10.46 -4.24
C VAL A 402 27.94 -11.39 -3.17
N HIS A 403 27.76 -12.71 -3.29
CA HIS A 403 28.36 -13.67 -2.37
C HIS A 403 29.90 -13.56 -2.35
N LYS A 404 30.54 -13.50 -3.52
CA LYS A 404 32.00 -13.33 -3.62
C LYS A 404 32.46 -12.03 -2.97
N MET A 405 31.76 -10.92 -3.25
CA MET A 405 32.03 -9.63 -2.62
C MET A 405 32.00 -9.75 -1.09
N LEU A 406 30.93 -10.29 -0.52
CA LEU A 406 30.80 -10.48 0.93
C LEU A 406 31.89 -11.41 1.51
N THR A 407 32.26 -12.48 0.80
CA THR A 407 33.28 -13.43 1.28
C THR A 407 34.67 -12.82 1.41
N THR A 408 35.01 -11.80 0.62
CA THR A 408 36.30 -11.10 0.75
C THR A 408 36.43 -10.30 2.03
N HIS A 409 35.30 -9.89 2.62
CA HIS A 409 35.26 -9.16 3.88
C HIS A 409 35.07 -10.06 5.11
N LEU A 410 34.97 -11.38 4.93
CA LEU A 410 34.73 -12.37 5.99
C LEU A 410 35.87 -13.39 6.08
N PRO A 411 36.77 -13.27 7.08
CA PRO A 411 37.95 -14.11 7.20
C PRO A 411 37.66 -15.62 7.26
N PHE A 412 36.53 -16.04 7.86
CA PHE A 412 36.17 -17.45 7.99
C PHE A 412 35.61 -18.09 6.70
N LEU A 413 35.24 -17.27 5.71
CA LEU A 413 34.83 -17.71 4.38
C LEU A 413 35.94 -17.57 3.35
N MET A 414 36.92 -16.69 3.61
CA MET A 414 38.10 -16.55 2.80
C MET A 414 38.91 -17.86 2.80
N GLY A 415 39.39 -18.27 1.63
CA GLY A 415 40.34 -19.38 1.54
C GLY A 415 41.64 -19.04 2.28
N PRO A 416 42.46 -20.05 2.64
CA PRO A 416 43.74 -19.81 3.31
C PRO A 416 44.60 -18.89 2.45
N THR A 417 44.81 -17.65 2.90
CA THR A 417 45.55 -16.60 2.20
C THR A 417 46.61 -16.06 3.15
N MET A 418 47.83 -15.82 2.65
CA MET A 418 48.97 -15.32 3.44
C MET A 418 48.84 -13.84 3.86
N LEU A 419 47.75 -13.15 3.46
CA LEU A 419 47.50 -11.74 3.73
C LEU A 419 46.62 -11.59 4.98
N ASN A 420 47.19 -11.06 6.07
CA ASN A 420 46.43 -10.63 7.24
C ASN A 420 45.79 -9.26 6.96
N LEU A 421 44.62 -9.26 6.31
CA LEU A 421 43.83 -8.04 6.10
C LEU A 421 43.16 -7.63 7.42
N LYS A 422 43.55 -6.46 7.97
CA LYS A 422 42.86 -5.85 9.10
C LYS A 422 41.62 -5.12 8.59
N ILE A 423 40.45 -5.75 8.72
CA ILE A 423 39.16 -5.20 8.29
C ILE A 423 38.43 -4.67 9.53
N ASP A 424 37.87 -3.46 9.44
CA ASP A 424 37.05 -2.86 10.51
C ASP A 424 35.90 -3.82 10.92
N PRO A 425 35.73 -4.11 12.22
CA PRO A 425 34.66 -4.97 12.73
C PRO A 425 33.26 -4.60 12.22
N LEU A 426 32.97 -3.31 12.01
CA LEU A 426 31.66 -2.86 11.52
C LEU A 426 31.42 -3.17 10.03
N ILE A 427 32.49 -3.23 9.24
CA ILE A 427 32.42 -3.73 7.86
C ILE A 427 32.14 -5.24 7.90
N GLN A 428 32.76 -5.96 8.83
CA GLN A 428 32.49 -7.40 9.02
C GLN A 428 31.07 -7.68 9.50
N THR A 429 30.53 -6.90 10.46
CA THR A 429 29.13 -7.04 10.92
C THR A 429 28.15 -6.82 9.77
N SER A 430 28.44 -5.84 8.92
CA SER A 430 27.68 -5.54 7.70
C SER A 430 27.73 -6.70 6.71
N ALA A 431 28.91 -7.26 6.46
CA ALA A 431 29.10 -8.40 5.57
C ALA A 431 28.40 -9.68 6.07
N VAL A 432 28.44 -9.97 7.38
CA VAL A 432 27.72 -11.11 7.98
C VAL A 432 26.22 -10.95 7.83
N THR A 433 25.69 -9.75 8.12
CA THR A 433 24.25 -9.51 7.98
C THR A 433 23.83 -9.57 6.51
N GLY A 434 24.63 -8.99 5.61
CA GLY A 434 24.42 -9.06 4.17
C GLY A 434 24.43 -10.50 3.63
N LEU A 435 25.26 -11.37 4.18
CA LEU A 435 25.27 -12.80 3.86
C LEU A 435 23.93 -13.46 4.26
N GLY A 436 23.41 -13.14 5.44
CA GLY A 436 22.10 -13.60 5.89
C GLY A 436 20.94 -13.17 5.00
N ILE A 437 20.95 -11.91 4.59
CA ILE A 437 19.95 -11.31 3.68
C ILE A 437 20.00 -11.96 2.29
N LEU A 438 21.21 -12.13 1.73
CA LEU A 438 21.41 -12.72 0.41
C LEU A 438 20.89 -14.16 0.32
N PHE A 439 21.10 -14.93 1.40
CA PHE A 439 20.68 -16.32 1.52
C PHE A 439 19.36 -16.50 2.29
N ALA A 440 18.56 -15.43 2.45
CA ALA A 440 17.28 -15.51 3.16
C ALA A 440 16.38 -16.60 2.57
N GLN A 441 15.80 -17.45 3.43
CA GLN A 441 14.93 -18.58 3.08
C GLN A 441 15.56 -19.68 2.19
N THR A 442 16.89 -19.69 1.99
CA THR A 442 17.55 -20.69 1.12
C THR A 442 17.89 -22.00 1.82
N GLY A 443 17.96 -22.03 3.16
CA GLY A 443 18.31 -23.23 3.92
C GLY A 443 19.74 -23.74 3.74
N HIS A 444 20.70 -22.88 3.33
CA HIS A 444 22.06 -23.32 3.02
C HIS A 444 22.89 -23.67 4.28
N THR A 445 22.81 -24.93 4.71
CA THR A 445 23.37 -25.46 5.95
C THR A 445 24.88 -25.26 6.13
N ASN A 446 25.68 -25.26 5.05
CA ASN A 446 27.13 -25.04 5.15
C ASN A 446 27.48 -23.64 5.65
N VAL A 447 26.74 -22.62 5.21
CA VAL A 447 26.95 -21.23 5.66
C VAL A 447 26.48 -21.09 7.10
N VAL A 448 25.33 -21.67 7.45
CA VAL A 448 24.79 -21.69 8.81
C VAL A 448 25.77 -22.35 9.79
N ASN A 449 26.36 -23.49 9.44
CA ASN A 449 27.33 -24.17 10.29
C ASN A 449 28.58 -23.32 10.56
N LYS A 450 29.04 -22.55 9.57
CA LYS A 450 30.17 -21.63 9.73
C LYS A 450 29.79 -20.43 10.61
N LEU A 451 28.59 -19.86 10.42
CA LEU A 451 28.08 -18.76 11.26
C LEU A 451 27.87 -19.19 12.72
N LEU A 452 27.38 -20.41 12.97
CA LEU A 452 27.26 -20.97 14.33
C LEU A 452 28.61 -21.08 15.03
N ASN A 453 29.65 -21.47 14.29
CA ASN A 453 31.01 -21.50 14.82
C ASN A 453 31.50 -20.10 15.20
N GLU A 454 31.18 -19.08 14.41
CA GLU A 454 31.55 -17.69 14.71
C GLU A 454 30.85 -17.15 15.96
N ILE A 455 29.58 -17.50 16.21
CA ILE A 455 28.88 -17.11 17.45
C ILE A 455 29.56 -17.71 18.69
N GLY A 456 29.92 -19.00 18.61
CA GLY A 456 30.54 -19.74 19.71
C GLY A 456 32.07 -19.58 19.81
N LYS A 457 32.73 -18.91 18.85
CA LYS A 457 34.18 -18.70 18.83
C LYS A 457 34.63 -17.82 20.01
N SER A 458 35.73 -18.21 20.67
CA SER A 458 36.46 -17.35 21.59
C SER A 458 37.50 -16.49 20.88
N LEU A 459 37.77 -15.33 21.47
CA LEU A 459 38.90 -14.49 21.10
C LEU A 459 40.22 -15.29 21.19
N ARG A 460 41.02 -15.22 20.12
CA ARG A 460 42.36 -15.81 20.07
C ARG A 460 43.37 -14.94 20.84
N ALA A 461 44.52 -15.51 21.21
CA ALA A 461 45.61 -14.79 21.87
C ALA A 461 46.06 -13.51 21.12
N ASP A 462 46.01 -13.54 19.78
CA ASP A 462 46.48 -12.45 18.91
C ASP A 462 45.38 -11.42 18.54
N GLU A 463 44.12 -11.66 18.92
CA GLU A 463 42.98 -10.80 18.56
C GLU A 463 42.66 -9.83 19.72
N GLU A 464 42.74 -8.52 19.46
CA GLU A 464 42.26 -7.49 20.40
C GLU A 464 40.73 -7.51 20.46
N PRO A 465 40.10 -7.44 21.66
CA PRO A 465 38.65 -7.44 21.78
C PRO A 465 38.08 -6.13 21.22
N SER A 466 37.41 -6.21 20.08
CA SER A 466 36.66 -5.07 19.55
C SER A 466 35.41 -4.79 20.38
N PRO A 467 35.05 -3.51 20.60
CA PRO A 467 33.85 -3.15 21.35
C PRO A 467 32.56 -3.57 20.63
N GLU A 468 32.61 -3.82 19.31
CA GLU A 468 31.46 -4.23 18.49
C GLU A 468 31.31 -5.75 18.33
N LEU A 469 32.10 -6.55 19.05
CA LEU A 469 32.02 -8.02 18.98
C LEU A 469 30.62 -8.55 19.33
N SER A 470 29.92 -7.91 20.27
CA SER A 470 28.53 -8.24 20.61
C SER A 470 27.59 -8.02 19.44
N ALA A 471 27.70 -6.86 18.75
CA ALA A 471 26.94 -6.59 17.54
C ALA A 471 27.26 -7.58 16.41
N TYR A 472 28.53 -7.99 16.25
CA TYR A 472 28.92 -9.02 15.27
C TYR A 472 28.22 -10.36 15.54
N LYS A 473 28.26 -10.84 16.79
CA LYS A 473 27.60 -12.10 17.18
C LYS A 473 26.09 -12.01 17.01
N LEU A 474 25.48 -10.86 17.35
CA LEU A 474 24.07 -10.61 17.13
C LEU A 474 23.70 -10.65 15.62
N SER A 475 24.49 -9.98 14.78
CA SER A 475 24.36 -10.02 13.32
C SER A 475 24.48 -11.44 12.75
N ALA A 476 25.37 -12.27 13.29
CA ALA A 476 25.47 -13.68 12.91
C ALA A 476 24.21 -14.47 13.30
N GLY A 477 23.62 -14.20 14.47
CA GLY A 477 22.34 -14.77 14.90
C GLY A 477 21.20 -14.39 13.96
N PHE A 478 21.08 -13.11 13.59
CA PHE A 478 20.12 -12.67 12.58
C PHE A 478 20.34 -13.34 11.23
N ALA A 479 21.60 -13.46 10.79
CA ALA A 479 21.92 -14.11 9.52
C ALA A 479 21.49 -15.58 9.50
N ILE A 480 21.73 -16.34 10.58
CA ILE A 480 21.24 -17.71 10.71
C ILE A 480 19.71 -17.76 10.67
N GLY A 481 19.06 -16.88 11.45
CA GLY A 481 17.60 -16.80 11.49
C GLY A 481 16.97 -16.48 10.14
N LEU A 482 17.58 -15.59 9.35
CA LEU A 482 17.12 -15.24 7.99
C LEU A 482 17.33 -16.39 6.99
N ILE A 483 18.48 -17.07 7.03
CA ILE A 483 18.77 -18.21 6.13
C ILE A 483 17.81 -19.37 6.38
N CYS A 484 17.51 -19.63 7.65
CA CYS A 484 16.65 -20.72 8.11
C CYS A 484 15.18 -20.31 8.30
N LEU A 485 14.79 -19.13 7.83
CA LEU A 485 13.52 -18.48 8.19
C LEU A 485 12.29 -19.34 7.87
N GLY A 486 11.60 -19.78 8.93
CA GLY A 486 10.36 -20.55 8.84
C GLY A 486 10.50 -21.96 8.26
N LEU A 487 11.72 -22.49 8.12
CA LEU A 487 11.96 -23.85 7.61
C LEU A 487 11.84 -24.91 8.71
N GLY A 488 12.02 -24.55 9.98
CA GLY A 488 11.90 -25.48 11.12
C GLY A 488 12.71 -26.77 10.93
N ASP A 489 12.03 -27.91 11.12
CA ASP A 489 12.62 -29.26 11.08
C ASP A 489 12.93 -29.75 9.65
N GLU A 490 12.48 -29.04 8.60
CA GLU A 490 12.79 -29.38 7.21
C GLU A 490 14.30 -29.35 6.93
N ILE A 491 15.04 -28.50 7.65
CA ILE A 491 16.50 -28.40 7.54
C ILE A 491 17.18 -29.68 8.07
N GLU A 492 16.62 -30.28 9.12
CA GLU A 492 17.12 -31.54 9.68
C GLU A 492 16.83 -32.70 8.73
N ALA A 493 15.62 -32.73 8.14
CA ALA A 493 15.24 -33.71 7.13
C ALA A 493 16.08 -33.61 5.84
N ALA A 494 16.51 -32.40 5.46
CA ALA A 494 17.36 -32.16 4.29
C ALA A 494 18.84 -32.57 4.50
N ARG A 495 19.22 -33.02 5.70
CA ARG A 495 20.59 -33.42 6.00
C ARG A 495 20.93 -34.75 5.30
N PRO A 496 22.00 -34.82 4.50
CA PRO A 496 22.42 -36.08 3.90
C PRO A 496 22.84 -37.06 5.02
N PRO A 497 22.36 -38.32 5.00
CA PRO A 497 22.49 -39.27 6.12
C PRO A 497 23.93 -39.69 6.48
N PHE A 498 24.95 -39.28 5.71
CA PHE A 498 26.33 -39.80 5.81
C PHE A 498 27.42 -38.77 6.17
N LYS A 499 27.11 -37.53 6.58
CA LYS A 499 28.14 -36.56 7.01
C LYS A 499 28.10 -36.33 8.53
N GLN A 500 29.14 -36.82 9.22
CA GLN A 500 29.64 -36.52 10.59
C GLN A 500 28.60 -36.41 11.74
N PRO A 501 28.93 -36.84 12.97
CA PRO A 501 28.06 -36.72 14.15
C PRO A 501 28.05 -35.28 14.69
N LEU A 502 27.61 -34.32 13.87
CA LEU A 502 27.38 -32.95 14.29
C LEU A 502 25.99 -32.89 14.93
N PRO A 503 25.82 -32.35 16.16
CA PRO A 503 24.50 -32.13 16.74
C PRO A 503 23.64 -31.25 15.84
N SER A 504 22.32 -31.31 16.05
CA SER A 504 21.37 -30.55 15.25
C SER A 504 21.63 -29.04 15.40
N ILE A 505 21.23 -28.25 14.40
CA ILE A 505 21.35 -26.78 14.48
C ILE A 505 20.56 -26.22 15.68
N PRO A 506 19.31 -26.66 15.94
CA PRO A 506 18.55 -26.25 17.13
C PRO A 506 19.27 -26.57 18.45
N ASP A 507 19.79 -27.78 18.63
CA ASP A 507 20.48 -28.17 19.87
C ASP A 507 21.72 -27.31 20.14
N ARG A 508 22.46 -26.98 19.08
CA ARG A 508 23.62 -26.08 19.17
C ARG A 508 23.19 -24.67 19.57
N LEU A 509 22.10 -24.15 19.02
CA LEU A 509 21.56 -22.85 19.39
C LEU A 509 21.03 -22.85 20.84
N LEU A 510 20.36 -23.91 21.27
CA LEU A 510 19.91 -24.07 22.66
C LEU A 510 21.10 -24.09 23.62
N ALA A 511 22.17 -24.81 23.29
CA ALA A 511 23.39 -24.82 24.09
C ALA A 511 24.08 -23.43 24.13
N LEU A 512 24.05 -22.66 23.03
CA LEU A 512 24.51 -21.26 23.01
C LEU A 512 23.62 -20.32 23.84
N MET A 513 22.33 -20.63 23.98
CA MET A 513 21.37 -19.85 24.77
C MET A 513 21.47 -20.13 26.27
N LEU A 514 21.58 -21.40 26.67
CA LEU A 514 21.59 -21.82 28.07
C LEU A 514 23.00 -21.83 28.69
N GLY A 515 24.06 -21.82 27.87
CA GLY A 515 25.45 -21.78 28.37
C GLY A 515 26.13 -23.14 28.52
N GLY A 516 25.95 -24.03 27.54
CA GLY A 516 26.58 -25.35 27.52
C GLY A 516 28.10 -25.33 27.26
N PRO A 517 28.76 -26.51 27.35
CA PRO A 517 30.18 -26.64 27.02
C PRO A 517 30.42 -26.36 25.53
N ARG A 518 31.48 -25.61 25.23
CA ARG A 518 31.79 -25.14 23.86
C ARG A 518 31.91 -26.27 22.84
N ASN A 519 32.40 -27.43 23.26
CA ASN A 519 32.58 -28.64 22.42
C ASN A 519 31.26 -29.19 21.85
N GLN A 520 30.11 -28.83 22.43
CA GLN A 520 28.79 -29.20 21.91
C GLN A 520 28.28 -28.20 20.86
N CYS A 521 28.86 -27.00 20.80
CA CYS A 521 28.37 -25.89 19.98
C CYS A 521 29.26 -25.60 18.77
N VAL A 522 30.59 -25.65 18.92
CA VAL A 522 31.56 -25.23 17.91
C VAL A 522 32.28 -26.46 17.34
N PHE A 523 32.20 -26.63 16.01
CA PHE A 523 32.85 -27.75 15.34
C PHE A 523 33.72 -27.25 14.19
N ILE A 524 35.04 -27.37 14.34
CA ILE A 524 36.00 -26.95 13.31
C ILE A 524 36.04 -28.02 12.22
N HIS A 525 35.77 -27.63 10.97
CA HIS A 525 35.86 -28.53 9.82
C HIS A 525 37.34 -28.97 9.62
N PRO A 526 37.62 -30.26 9.39
CA PRO A 526 38.99 -30.79 9.29
C PRO A 526 39.84 -30.24 8.13
N GLN A 527 39.29 -29.40 7.25
CA GLN A 527 40.05 -28.74 6.17
C GLN A 527 40.90 -27.56 6.67
N MET A 528 40.73 -27.08 7.90
CA MET A 528 41.69 -26.19 8.56
C MET A 528 42.80 -26.95 9.32
N MET A 529 42.73 -28.29 9.35
CA MET A 529 43.72 -29.18 9.97
C MET A 529 44.72 -29.76 8.93
N THR A 530 44.68 -29.35 7.67
CA THR A 530 45.63 -29.82 6.64
C THR A 530 46.85 -28.90 6.56
N CYS A 531 47.59 -28.78 7.66
CA CYS A 531 49.03 -28.49 7.65
C CYS A 531 49.73 -29.73 8.23
N PRO A 532 50.28 -30.63 7.39
CA PRO A 532 50.87 -31.90 7.83
C PRO A 532 52.28 -31.72 8.43
N GLU A 533 52.46 -30.76 9.33
CA GLU A 533 53.73 -30.58 10.07
C GLU A 533 53.55 -30.44 11.60
N ALA A 534 52.32 -30.30 12.11
CA ALA A 534 52.07 -30.11 13.54
C ALA A 534 51.56 -31.37 14.29
N GLN A 535 51.73 -32.57 13.74
CA GLN A 535 51.26 -33.82 14.38
C GLN A 535 52.37 -34.64 15.05
N ALA A 536 53.59 -34.13 15.17
CA ALA A 536 54.71 -34.84 15.78
C ALA A 536 55.30 -34.12 17.00
N ALA A 537 54.47 -33.61 17.92
CA ALA A 537 54.84 -33.38 19.33
C ALA A 537 53.69 -32.74 20.10
N SER A 538 52.89 -33.55 20.80
CA SER A 538 52.38 -33.28 22.16
C SER A 538 51.15 -34.14 22.45
N THR A 539 51.20 -34.89 23.55
CA THR A 539 50.10 -35.64 24.15
C THR A 539 49.21 -34.76 25.04
N THR A 540 49.14 -33.47 24.76
CA THR A 540 48.25 -32.52 25.45
C THR A 540 47.17 -32.04 24.47
N PRO A 541 45.89 -31.96 24.86
CA PRO A 541 44.87 -31.33 24.03
C PRO A 541 45.34 -29.92 23.66
N PRO A 542 45.09 -29.44 22.43
CA PRO A 542 45.53 -28.11 22.03
C PRO A 542 44.94 -27.10 23.01
N GLN A 543 45.79 -26.47 23.84
CA GLN A 543 45.38 -25.35 24.64
C GLN A 543 44.95 -24.26 23.66
N GLU A 544 43.64 -24.00 23.55
CA GLU A 544 43.12 -22.85 22.82
C GLU A 544 43.91 -21.62 23.28
N ALA A 545 44.65 -20.99 22.36
CA ALA A 545 45.45 -19.82 22.66
C ALA A 545 44.54 -18.75 23.26
N ARG A 546 44.61 -18.57 24.58
CA ARG A 546 43.68 -17.74 25.37
C ARG A 546 43.98 -16.28 25.09
N SER A 547 42.94 -15.47 24.88
CA SER A 547 43.11 -14.03 24.74
C SER A 547 43.74 -13.41 26.00
N ASN A 548 44.60 -12.42 25.82
CA ASN A 548 45.22 -11.71 26.94
C ASN A 548 44.25 -10.72 27.63
N HIS A 549 43.16 -10.35 26.95
CA HIS A 549 42.22 -9.32 27.41
C HIS A 549 40.92 -9.88 28.02
N VAL A 550 40.44 -11.04 27.55
CA VAL A 550 39.18 -11.65 27.97
C VAL A 550 39.43 -13.08 28.41
N ARG A 551 39.13 -13.37 29.68
CA ARG A 551 39.19 -14.72 30.23
C ARG A 551 37.84 -15.39 30.14
N GLU A 552 37.62 -16.17 29.09
CA GLU A 552 36.45 -17.03 28.97
C GLU A 552 36.68 -18.40 29.63
N GLY A 553 35.63 -18.96 30.22
CA GLY A 553 35.63 -20.33 30.75
C GLY A 553 35.50 -21.39 29.64
N PRO A 554 35.45 -22.69 30.00
CA PRO A 554 35.20 -23.77 29.04
C PRO A 554 33.76 -23.77 28.48
N ASN A 555 32.83 -23.14 29.20
CA ASN A 555 31.46 -22.94 28.75
C ASN A 555 31.34 -21.68 27.90
N VAL A 556 30.31 -21.65 27.07
CA VAL A 556 30.03 -20.50 26.21
C VAL A 556 29.60 -19.30 27.06
N ASN A 557 30.04 -18.10 26.66
CA ASN A 557 29.65 -16.85 27.30
C ASN A 557 28.20 -16.46 26.95
N ILE A 558 27.26 -16.85 27.82
CA ILE A 558 25.81 -16.61 27.70
C ILE A 558 25.51 -15.13 27.41
N HIS A 559 26.23 -14.21 28.06
CA HIS A 559 26.03 -12.76 27.93
C HIS A 559 26.23 -12.21 26.51
N MET A 560 26.96 -12.93 25.65
CA MET A 560 27.18 -12.58 24.26
C MET A 560 26.41 -13.48 23.29
N THR A 561 26.17 -14.75 23.64
CA THR A 561 25.60 -15.74 22.73
C THR A 561 24.10 -15.94 22.90
N ALA A 562 23.51 -15.60 24.05
CA ALA A 562 22.11 -15.86 24.31
C ALA A 562 21.17 -15.04 23.42
N HIS A 563 21.42 -13.73 23.27
CA HIS A 563 20.64 -12.87 22.37
C HIS A 563 20.60 -13.38 20.92
N PRO A 564 21.75 -13.62 20.24
CA PRO A 564 21.74 -14.15 18.88
C PRO A 564 21.10 -15.54 18.79
N ALA A 565 21.32 -16.41 19.77
CA ALA A 565 20.78 -17.76 19.75
C ALA A 565 19.24 -17.77 19.88
N THR A 566 18.68 -17.02 20.83
CA THR A 566 17.24 -16.92 21.06
C THR A 566 16.51 -16.38 19.83
N ILE A 567 17.02 -15.31 19.21
CA ILE A 567 16.36 -14.76 18.02
C ILE A 567 16.53 -15.65 16.79
N ALA A 568 17.69 -16.31 16.63
CA ALA A 568 17.91 -17.26 15.55
C ALA A 568 16.93 -18.44 15.63
N LEU A 569 16.71 -18.98 16.85
CA LEU A 569 15.71 -20.03 17.10
C LEU A 569 14.29 -19.55 16.77
N GLY A 570 13.91 -18.35 17.25
CA GLY A 570 12.60 -17.77 16.99
C GLY A 570 12.31 -17.55 15.51
N LEU A 571 13.29 -17.08 14.74
CA LEU A 571 13.16 -16.88 13.29
C LEU A 571 13.20 -18.21 12.51
N MET A 572 14.04 -19.16 12.92
CA MET A 572 14.12 -20.49 12.29
C MET A 572 12.78 -21.25 12.38
N TYR A 573 12.14 -21.20 13.55
CA TYR A 573 10.86 -21.87 13.83
C TYR A 573 9.63 -20.96 13.67
N MET A 574 9.80 -19.82 12.99
CA MET A 574 8.72 -18.85 12.81
C MET A 574 7.49 -19.46 12.11
N ARG A 575 6.31 -19.31 12.73
CA ARG A 575 5.02 -19.85 12.26
C ARG A 575 4.98 -21.37 12.05
N THR A 576 5.85 -22.12 12.71
CA THR A 576 5.86 -23.60 12.61
C THR A 576 4.92 -24.28 13.61
N GLY A 577 4.55 -23.59 14.70
CA GLY A 577 3.73 -24.18 15.76
C GLY A 577 4.45 -25.29 16.58
N ASN A 578 5.79 -25.38 16.51
CA ASN A 578 6.53 -26.42 17.22
C ASN A 578 6.53 -26.16 18.74
N ALA A 579 5.75 -26.97 19.47
CA ALA A 579 5.59 -26.88 20.91
C ALA A 579 6.82 -27.33 21.73
N ALA A 580 7.78 -28.06 21.16
CA ALA A 580 9.00 -28.45 21.87
C ALA A 580 9.94 -27.26 22.01
N ILE A 581 10.25 -26.60 20.89
CA ILE A 581 11.10 -25.39 20.89
C ILE A 581 10.43 -24.24 21.64
N ALA A 582 9.10 -24.11 21.53
CA ALA A 582 8.38 -23.08 22.28
C ALA A 582 8.46 -23.26 23.81
N ARG A 583 8.58 -24.49 24.30
CA ARG A 583 8.82 -24.79 25.74
C ARG A 583 10.22 -24.42 26.18
N GLU A 584 11.23 -24.67 25.35
CA GLU A 584 12.62 -24.26 25.62
C GLU A 584 12.82 -22.74 25.63
N LEU A 585 11.99 -22.00 24.87
CA LEU A 585 11.96 -20.54 24.84
C LEU A 585 11.12 -19.91 25.96
N GLU A 586 10.38 -20.71 26.72
CA GLU A 586 9.54 -20.23 27.81
C GLU A 586 10.37 -19.65 28.96
N LEU A 587 9.78 -18.69 29.68
CA LEU A 587 10.42 -18.13 30.86
C LEU A 587 10.36 -19.15 32.01
N PRO A 588 11.47 -19.37 32.74
CA PRO A 588 11.46 -20.25 33.90
C PRO A 588 10.41 -19.86 34.93
N ALA A 589 9.79 -20.87 35.56
CA ALA A 589 8.79 -20.65 36.61
C ALA A 589 9.41 -20.26 37.96
N THR A 590 10.70 -20.48 38.19
CA THR A 590 11.39 -20.19 39.46
C THR A 590 12.20 -18.90 39.38
N ILE A 591 12.14 -18.10 40.45
CA ILE A 591 12.85 -16.80 40.52
C ILE A 591 14.35 -16.96 40.41
N SER A 592 14.94 -17.99 41.04
CA SER A 592 16.38 -18.23 40.96
C SER A 592 16.89 -18.42 39.54
N LEU A 593 16.09 -19.08 38.66
CA LEU A 593 16.45 -19.23 37.24
C LEU A 593 16.17 -17.96 36.44
N LEU A 594 15.25 -17.10 36.89
CA LEU A 594 15.00 -15.79 36.28
C LEU A 594 16.13 -14.81 36.61
N GLU A 595 16.70 -14.85 37.81
CA GLU A 595 17.86 -14.04 38.22
C GLU A 595 19.13 -14.38 37.41
N GLU A 596 19.26 -15.62 36.91
CA GLU A 596 20.37 -16.02 36.03
C GLU A 596 20.22 -15.44 34.61
N ILE A 597 19.02 -15.02 34.21
CA ILE A 597 18.72 -14.49 32.88
C ILE A 597 18.87 -12.97 32.90
N ARG A 598 19.63 -12.43 31.93
CA ARG A 598 19.70 -10.98 31.75
C ARG A 598 18.30 -10.43 31.38
N PRO A 599 17.85 -9.33 32.01
CA PRO A 599 16.46 -8.85 31.87
C PRO A 599 16.07 -8.43 30.44
N ASP A 600 16.98 -7.87 29.65
CA ASP A 600 16.79 -7.56 28.22
C ASP A 600 16.44 -8.80 27.36
N LEU A 601 17.00 -9.96 27.70
CA LEU A 601 16.76 -11.24 27.01
C LEU A 601 15.33 -11.74 27.23
N ILE A 602 14.68 -11.35 28.32
CA ILE A 602 13.30 -11.75 28.65
C ILE A 602 12.35 -11.29 27.54
N PHE A 603 12.50 -10.04 27.09
CA PHE A 603 11.71 -9.53 25.96
C PHE A 603 11.90 -10.39 24.71
N VAL A 604 13.17 -10.71 24.39
CA VAL A 604 13.52 -11.48 23.18
C VAL A 604 13.02 -12.91 23.26
N ARG A 605 13.02 -13.54 24.45
CA ARG A 605 12.47 -14.89 24.67
C ARG A 605 10.95 -14.91 24.46
N VAL A 606 10.23 -13.97 25.06
CA VAL A 606 8.77 -13.85 24.88
C VAL A 606 8.43 -13.56 23.41
N LEU A 607 9.19 -12.68 22.75
CA LEU A 607 9.02 -12.41 21.34
C LEU A 607 9.29 -13.66 20.48
N ALA A 608 10.42 -14.34 20.68
CA ALA A 608 10.79 -15.54 19.93
C ALA A 608 9.75 -16.65 20.09
N ARG A 609 9.29 -16.92 21.32
CA ARG A 609 8.21 -17.87 21.59
C ARG A 609 6.92 -17.49 20.86
N SER A 610 6.55 -16.20 20.89
CA SER A 610 5.35 -15.70 20.21
C SER A 610 5.46 -15.79 18.68
N LEU A 611 6.66 -15.65 18.10
CA LEU A 611 6.90 -15.84 16.67
C LEU A 611 6.77 -17.31 16.23
N VAL A 612 7.16 -18.25 17.10
CA VAL A 612 6.98 -19.69 16.87
C VAL A 612 5.50 -20.07 16.96
N LEU A 613 4.82 -19.63 18.04
CA LEU A 613 3.39 -19.85 18.30
C LEU A 613 2.51 -18.72 17.73
N TRP A 614 2.77 -18.33 16.47
CA TRP A 614 2.15 -17.17 15.84
C TRP A 614 0.61 -17.23 15.82
N ASP A 615 0.05 -18.43 15.59
CA ASP A 615 -1.39 -18.61 15.47
C ASP A 615 -2.12 -18.49 16.81
N GLU A 616 -1.44 -18.81 17.93
CA GLU A 616 -1.99 -18.75 19.28
C GLU A 616 -2.10 -17.32 19.85
N ILE A 617 -1.49 -16.31 19.20
CA ILE A 617 -1.60 -14.92 19.62
C ILE A 617 -3.07 -14.47 19.54
N GLN A 618 -3.65 -14.03 20.65
CA GLN A 618 -5.03 -13.55 20.75
C GLN A 618 -5.10 -12.05 21.10
N PRO A 619 -6.13 -11.31 20.65
CA PRO A 619 -6.28 -9.88 20.91
C PRO A 619 -6.96 -9.65 22.28
N THR A 620 -6.41 -10.24 23.34
CA THR A 620 -6.94 -10.19 24.71
C THR A 620 -5.85 -9.87 25.73
N ALA A 621 -6.20 -9.15 26.80
CA ALA A 621 -5.27 -8.90 27.90
C ALA A 621 -4.83 -10.20 28.59
N GLU A 622 -5.74 -11.16 28.73
CA GLU A 622 -5.46 -12.48 29.29
C GLU A 622 -4.35 -13.23 28.55
N TRP A 623 -4.23 -13.03 27.23
CA TRP A 623 -3.14 -13.65 26.46
C TRP A 623 -1.77 -13.06 26.79
N ILE A 624 -1.71 -11.74 27.04
CA ILE A 624 -0.49 -11.06 27.48
C ILE A 624 -0.10 -11.58 28.86
N ASP A 625 -1.06 -11.66 29.78
CA ASP A 625 -0.81 -12.09 31.15
C ASP A 625 -0.31 -13.55 31.20
N LYS A 626 -0.74 -14.41 30.27
CA LYS A 626 -0.23 -15.79 30.12
C LYS A 626 1.23 -15.88 29.69
N GLN A 627 1.84 -14.83 29.14
CA GLN A 627 3.27 -14.83 28.79
C GLN A 627 4.15 -14.57 30.00
N ILE A 628 3.58 -14.09 31.11
CA ILE A 628 4.27 -13.77 32.34
C ILE A 628 4.19 -15.01 33.27
N PRO A 629 5.29 -15.47 33.87
CA PRO A 629 5.25 -16.58 34.81
C PRO A 629 4.27 -16.31 35.96
N SER A 630 3.49 -17.33 36.34
CA SER A 630 2.48 -17.20 37.41
C SER A 630 3.09 -16.72 38.73
N VAL A 631 4.31 -17.16 39.02
CA VAL A 631 5.09 -16.72 40.17
C VAL A 631 5.23 -15.19 40.15
N ILE A 632 5.80 -14.61 39.08
CA ILE A 632 5.98 -13.16 38.95
C ILE A 632 4.65 -12.40 39.07
N HIS A 633 3.56 -12.95 38.55
CA HIS A 633 2.24 -12.35 38.65
C HIS A 633 1.69 -12.34 40.10
N ASP A 634 1.90 -13.42 40.86
CA ASP A 634 1.51 -13.49 42.28
C ASP A 634 2.32 -12.52 43.14
N TYR A 635 3.61 -12.36 42.86
CA TYR A 635 4.46 -11.34 43.50
C TYR A 635 4.09 -9.92 43.12
N ALA A 636 3.84 -9.65 41.84
CA ALA A 636 3.42 -8.33 41.39
C ALA A 636 2.11 -7.89 42.07
N LYS A 637 1.17 -8.81 42.28
CA LYS A 637 -0.07 -8.53 43.00
C LYS A 637 0.12 -8.36 44.50
N SER A 638 0.91 -9.21 45.14
CA SER A 638 1.08 -9.24 46.60
C SER A 638 1.99 -8.14 47.14
N VAL A 639 3.14 -7.93 46.48
CA VAL A 639 4.20 -7.03 46.94
C VAL A 639 4.11 -5.67 46.26
N LEU A 640 3.86 -5.65 44.94
CA LEU A 640 3.80 -4.41 44.16
C LEU A 640 2.38 -3.86 44.00
N LYS A 641 1.35 -4.59 44.47
CA LYS A 641 -0.07 -4.23 44.38
C LYS A 641 -0.51 -3.83 42.96
N PHE A 642 0.01 -4.52 41.93
CA PHE A 642 -0.22 -4.24 40.51
C PHE A 642 -0.62 -5.53 39.75
N PRO A 643 -1.54 -5.50 38.75
CA PRO A 643 -2.28 -4.36 38.18
C PRO A 643 -3.58 -4.02 38.92
N SER A 644 -4.02 -4.84 39.87
CA SER A 644 -5.25 -4.65 40.63
C SER A 644 -5.01 -4.11 42.04
N THR A 645 -5.91 -3.25 42.53
CA THR A 645 -5.89 -2.69 43.89
C THR A 645 -6.37 -3.65 44.99
N ALA A 646 -6.91 -4.82 44.62
CA ALA A 646 -7.40 -5.81 45.57
C ALA A 646 -6.23 -6.47 46.32
N GLU A 647 -6.24 -6.37 47.65
CA GLU A 647 -5.24 -7.01 48.50
C GLU A 647 -5.44 -8.53 48.44
N ALA A 648 -4.40 -9.26 48.06
CA ALA A 648 -4.37 -10.71 48.28
C ALA A 648 -4.29 -10.94 49.79
N GLU A 649 -5.15 -11.79 50.35
CA GLU A 649 -5.08 -12.22 51.75
C GLU A 649 -3.83 -13.09 51.96
N ILE A 650 -2.71 -12.45 52.27
CA ILE A 650 -1.42 -13.11 52.52
C ILE A 650 -1.10 -12.95 54.00
N SER A 651 -0.61 -14.03 54.62
CA SER A 651 -0.22 -14.01 56.02
C SER A 651 0.95 -13.05 56.24
N GLU A 652 0.96 -12.29 57.34
CA GLU A 652 2.05 -11.35 57.66
C GLU A 652 3.44 -12.01 57.62
N LYS A 653 3.51 -13.32 57.90
CA LYS A 653 4.75 -14.10 57.83
C LYS A 653 5.23 -14.37 56.40
N GLU A 654 4.29 -14.58 55.47
CA GLU A 654 4.60 -14.79 54.05
C GLU A 654 5.04 -13.46 53.42
N GLN A 655 4.35 -12.37 53.75
CA GLN A 655 4.74 -11.02 53.32
C GLN A 655 6.17 -10.66 53.78
N ALA A 656 6.50 -10.95 55.05
CA ALA A 656 7.85 -10.74 55.57
C ALA A 656 8.92 -11.61 54.87
N TYR A 657 8.59 -12.86 54.52
CA TYR A 657 9.50 -13.74 53.77
C TYR A 657 9.76 -13.20 52.35
N TRP A 658 8.71 -12.79 51.64
CA TRP A 658 8.84 -12.24 50.30
C TRP A 658 9.63 -10.94 50.29
N ASP A 659 9.44 -10.07 51.27
CA ASP A 659 10.18 -8.80 51.38
C ASP A 659 11.67 -8.98 51.71
N GLU A 660 12.07 -10.07 52.39
CA GLU A 660 13.46 -10.35 52.74
C GLU A 660 14.22 -11.13 51.67
N VAL A 661 13.56 -12.08 50.99
CA VAL A 661 14.23 -13.03 50.09
C VAL A 661 14.20 -12.59 48.63
N VAL A 662 13.21 -11.81 48.22
CA VAL A 662 12.95 -11.58 46.78
C VAL A 662 13.27 -10.17 46.38
N ASP A 663 14.13 -10.09 45.37
CA ASP A 663 14.46 -8.81 44.76
C ASP A 663 13.27 -8.25 43.98
N LYS A 664 12.79 -7.09 44.43
CA LYS A 664 11.67 -6.36 43.84
C LYS A 664 12.02 -5.83 42.45
N GLU A 665 13.29 -5.53 42.19
CA GLU A 665 13.76 -5.04 40.89
C GLU A 665 13.62 -6.14 39.84
N THR A 666 14.14 -7.34 40.10
CA THR A 666 14.00 -8.49 39.21
C THR A 666 12.54 -8.80 38.86
N VAL A 667 11.63 -8.79 39.85
CA VAL A 667 10.19 -9.02 39.60
C VAL A 667 9.60 -7.94 38.70
N ALA A 668 9.91 -6.67 38.96
CA ALA A 668 9.41 -5.56 38.17
C ALA A 668 9.96 -5.57 36.73
N GLU A 669 11.25 -5.83 36.55
CA GLU A 669 11.90 -5.88 35.23
C GLU A 669 11.36 -7.05 34.39
N VAL A 670 11.26 -8.25 34.96
CA VAL A 670 10.70 -9.43 34.27
C VAL A 670 9.28 -9.15 33.79
N TYR A 671 8.44 -8.58 34.67
CA TYR A 671 7.06 -8.24 34.34
C TYR A 671 6.99 -7.25 33.17
N LEU A 672 7.73 -6.14 33.24
CA LEU A 672 7.71 -5.08 32.24
C LEU A 672 8.24 -5.55 30.88
N TYR A 673 9.35 -6.29 30.85
CA TYR A 673 9.92 -6.83 29.61
C TYR A 673 9.03 -7.89 28.97
N ALA A 674 8.47 -8.81 29.76
CA ALA A 674 7.57 -9.83 29.25
C ALA A 674 6.28 -9.22 28.68
N MET A 675 5.68 -8.27 29.41
CA MET A 675 4.51 -7.51 28.95
C MET A 675 4.80 -6.78 27.64
N SER A 676 5.92 -6.05 27.56
CA SER A 676 6.29 -5.28 26.37
C SER A 676 6.59 -6.18 25.17
N GLY A 677 7.26 -7.33 25.38
CA GLY A 677 7.54 -8.32 24.34
C GLY A 677 6.26 -8.95 23.77
N ALA A 678 5.30 -9.27 24.63
CA ALA A 678 3.99 -9.79 24.23
C ALA A 678 3.18 -8.73 23.45
N CYS A 679 3.16 -7.47 23.91
CA CYS A 679 2.50 -6.37 23.20
C CYS A 679 3.13 -6.11 21.82
N PHE A 680 4.45 -6.20 21.74
CA PHE A 680 5.18 -6.07 20.48
C PHE A 680 4.82 -7.19 19.49
N ALA A 681 4.81 -8.46 19.93
CA ALA A 681 4.38 -9.58 19.09
C ALA A 681 2.91 -9.44 18.63
N MET A 682 2.01 -9.00 19.53
CA MET A 682 0.61 -8.74 19.20
C MET A 682 0.47 -7.66 18.13
N SER A 683 1.22 -6.56 18.23
CA SER A 683 1.20 -5.47 17.25
C SER A 683 1.68 -5.92 15.86
N LEU A 684 2.69 -6.79 15.78
CA LEU A 684 3.18 -7.35 14.53
C LEU A 684 2.08 -8.17 13.84
N LYS A 685 1.37 -9.04 14.58
CA LYS A 685 0.29 -9.88 14.04
C LYS A 685 -0.90 -9.05 13.56
N TYR A 686 -1.33 -8.07 14.35
CA TYR A 686 -2.54 -7.31 14.07
C TYR A 686 -2.32 -6.00 13.28
N SER A 687 -1.10 -5.74 12.82
CA SER A 687 -0.72 -4.55 12.04
C SER A 687 -1.63 -4.30 10.82
N GLY A 688 -2.31 -3.16 10.76
CA GLY A 688 -3.15 -2.77 9.61
C GLY A 688 -4.57 -3.38 9.54
N ILE A 689 -5.05 -4.13 10.54
CA ILE A 689 -6.46 -4.61 10.59
C ILE A 689 -7.44 -3.47 10.88
N VAL A 690 -8.67 -3.56 10.36
CA VAL A 690 -9.70 -2.51 10.47
C VAL A 690 -10.88 -2.89 11.38
N ASP A 691 -11.01 -4.16 11.76
CA ASP A 691 -12.17 -4.71 12.48
C ASP A 691 -12.20 -4.36 13.97
N ASP A 692 -13.21 -4.83 14.71
CA ASP A 692 -13.29 -4.69 16.17
C ASP A 692 -12.07 -5.29 16.90
N THR A 693 -11.40 -6.25 16.29
CA THR A 693 -10.10 -6.77 16.73
C THR A 693 -9.07 -5.65 16.88
N TYR A 694 -9.01 -4.72 15.91
CA TYR A 694 -8.11 -3.58 15.98
C TYR A 694 -8.45 -2.68 17.18
N LYS A 695 -9.73 -2.39 17.41
CA LYS A 695 -10.16 -1.55 18.55
C LYS A 695 -9.73 -2.17 19.89
N LYS A 696 -9.91 -3.48 20.05
CA LYS A 696 -9.49 -4.24 21.24
C LYS A 696 -7.99 -4.17 21.48
N VAL A 697 -7.19 -4.46 20.45
CA VAL A 697 -5.72 -4.40 20.57
C VAL A 697 -5.26 -2.97 20.87
N SER A 698 -5.85 -1.99 20.19
CA SER A 698 -5.51 -0.58 20.37
C SER A 698 -5.84 -0.09 21.79
N SER A 699 -7.00 -0.46 22.35
CA SER A 699 -7.34 -0.12 23.73
C SER A 699 -6.41 -0.78 24.75
N ILE A 700 -5.99 -2.03 24.52
CA ILE A 700 -5.03 -2.72 25.39
C ILE A 700 -3.67 -1.99 25.38
N LEU A 701 -3.14 -1.65 24.20
CA LEU A 701 -1.86 -0.94 24.10
C LEU A 701 -1.93 0.44 24.75
N GLU A 702 -3.04 1.16 24.60
CA GLU A 702 -3.25 2.46 25.24
C GLU A 702 -3.32 2.36 26.76
N GLU A 703 -4.04 1.37 27.29
CA GLU A 703 -4.13 1.11 28.73
C GLU A 703 -2.73 0.79 29.30
N ARG A 704 -1.98 -0.11 28.64
CA ARG A 704 -0.61 -0.48 29.07
C ARG A 704 0.36 0.70 28.93
N MET A 705 0.22 1.53 27.90
CA MET A 705 1.00 2.76 27.76
C MET A 705 0.69 3.75 28.88
N GLN A 706 -0.59 3.97 29.21
CA GLN A 706 -0.98 4.89 30.29
C GLN A 706 -0.32 4.54 31.62
N TYR A 707 -0.23 3.25 31.96
CA TYR A 707 0.49 2.81 33.16
C TYR A 707 1.96 3.22 33.18
N LEU A 708 2.62 3.27 32.03
CA LEU A 708 4.02 3.68 31.89
C LEU A 708 4.19 5.21 31.79
N MET A 709 3.11 5.95 31.55
CA MET A 709 3.14 7.36 31.17
C MET A 709 2.82 8.35 32.31
N HIS A 710 2.60 7.87 33.54
CA HIS A 710 2.31 8.75 34.66
C HIS A 710 3.54 9.62 35.01
N ASP A 711 3.29 10.91 35.31
CA ASP A 711 4.32 11.88 35.70
C ASP A 711 5.28 11.26 36.73
N PHE A 712 6.59 11.32 36.47
CA PHE A 712 7.61 10.84 37.42
C PHE A 712 7.62 11.64 38.74
N ASN A 713 6.78 12.68 38.86
CA ASN A 713 6.48 13.27 40.14
C ASN A 713 5.61 12.28 40.93
N ILE A 714 6.32 11.41 41.64
CA ILE A 714 5.79 10.15 42.16
C ILE A 714 4.53 10.33 43.04
N GLU A 715 4.28 11.54 43.53
CA GLU A 715 3.15 11.93 44.36
C GLU A 715 1.79 11.95 43.65
N SER A 716 1.72 12.08 42.33
CA SER A 716 0.45 12.14 41.57
C SER A 716 0.01 10.83 40.91
N ILE A 717 0.75 9.73 41.10
CA ILE A 717 0.50 8.42 40.47
C ILE A 717 -0.55 7.62 41.26
N ASP A 718 -1.47 6.94 40.56
CA ASP A 718 -2.31 5.90 41.16
C ASP A 718 -1.44 4.85 41.87
N TRP A 719 -1.80 4.54 43.12
CA TRP A 719 -1.01 3.75 44.06
C TRP A 719 -0.38 2.44 43.49
N PRO A 720 -1.03 1.64 42.62
CA PRO A 720 -0.46 0.42 42.02
C PRO A 720 0.77 0.63 41.13
N ALA A 721 0.66 1.50 40.11
CA ALA A 721 1.70 1.67 39.10
C ALA A 721 2.97 2.31 39.70
N ARG A 722 2.80 3.10 40.76
CA ARG A 722 3.87 3.75 41.52
C ARG A 722 4.90 2.77 42.08
N HIS A 723 4.46 1.63 42.60
CA HIS A 723 5.36 0.66 43.24
C HIS A 723 6.16 -0.11 42.19
N LEU A 724 5.53 -0.50 41.08
CA LEU A 724 6.19 -1.15 39.96
C LEU A 724 7.28 -0.26 39.33
N ILE A 725 6.96 1.01 39.05
CA ILE A 725 7.89 1.97 38.42
C ILE A 725 9.03 2.34 39.36
N ARG A 726 8.80 2.37 40.68
CA ARG A 726 9.86 2.60 41.68
C ARG A 726 10.77 1.39 41.86
N ALA A 727 10.22 0.18 41.77
CA ALA A 727 10.98 -1.05 41.91
C ALA A 727 11.84 -1.32 40.67
N ALA A 728 11.34 -1.00 39.47
CA ALA A 728 12.12 -1.11 38.23
C ALA A 728 13.10 0.05 38.06
N SER A 729 14.22 -0.21 37.38
CA SER A 729 15.15 0.83 36.96
C SER A 729 14.51 1.78 35.92
N ARG A 730 14.81 3.09 36.02
CA ARG A 730 14.23 4.12 35.12
C ARG A 730 14.53 3.86 33.65
N SER A 731 15.69 3.29 33.34
CA SER A 731 16.08 2.87 32.00
C SER A 731 15.16 1.79 31.43
N VAL A 732 14.76 0.81 32.25
CA VAL A 732 13.90 -0.29 31.83
C VAL A 732 12.48 0.19 31.57
N VAL A 733 11.94 1.03 32.45
CA VAL A 733 10.62 1.64 32.27
C VAL A 733 10.57 2.45 30.97
N ASN A 734 11.59 3.29 30.72
CA ASN A 734 11.69 4.07 29.50
C ASN A 734 11.78 3.19 28.24
N LEU A 735 12.60 2.14 28.27
CA LEU A 735 12.73 1.20 27.15
C LEU A 735 11.42 0.46 26.87
N CYS A 736 10.73 -0.01 27.92
CA CYS A 736 9.43 -0.68 27.78
C CYS A 736 8.39 0.27 27.19
N ALA A 737 8.39 1.54 27.63
CA ALA A 737 7.52 2.56 27.07
C ALA A 737 7.90 2.92 25.62
N ASP A 738 9.18 2.92 25.26
CA ASP A 738 9.65 3.11 23.88
C ASP A 738 9.21 1.96 22.95
N MET A 739 9.29 0.73 23.45
CA MET A 739 8.82 -0.45 22.72
C MET A 739 7.30 -0.47 22.60
N MET A 740 6.57 -0.08 23.64
CA MET A 740 5.12 0.09 23.60
C MET A 740 4.70 1.14 22.56
N LEU A 741 5.40 2.28 22.51
CA LEU A 741 5.13 3.32 21.52
C LEU A 741 5.42 2.82 20.11
N THR A 742 6.50 2.06 19.93
CA THR A 742 6.82 1.40 18.65
C THR A 742 5.72 0.39 18.27
N SER A 743 5.19 -0.38 19.22
CA SER A 743 4.06 -1.31 18.99
C SER A 743 2.79 -0.57 18.56
N MET A 744 2.47 0.56 19.20
CA MET A 744 1.36 1.43 18.76
C MET A 744 1.60 1.97 17.35
N GLY A 745 2.83 2.40 17.06
CA GLY A 745 3.25 2.85 15.73
C GLY A 745 3.08 1.77 14.64
N ILE A 746 3.45 0.52 14.93
CA ILE A 746 3.29 -0.64 14.04
C ILE A 746 1.82 -1.01 13.80
N LEU A 747 0.97 -0.88 14.83
CA LEU A 747 -0.46 -1.14 14.71
C LEU A 747 -1.15 -0.09 13.83
N ASP A 748 -0.82 1.18 14.03
CA ASP A 748 -1.49 2.35 13.43
C ASP A 748 -0.84 2.89 12.15
N VAL A 749 -0.02 2.07 11.49
CA VAL A 749 0.73 2.47 10.29
C VAL A 749 -0.19 3.04 9.22
N GLY A 750 0.16 4.23 8.75
CA GLY A 750 -0.57 4.93 7.71
C GLY A 750 -1.95 5.46 8.11
N ARG A 751 -2.45 5.25 9.35
CA ARG A 751 -3.77 5.72 9.83
C ARG A 751 -3.73 7.09 10.51
N GLY A 752 -2.60 7.47 11.09
CA GLY A 752 -2.47 8.76 11.75
C GLY A 752 -3.18 8.86 13.11
N LYS A 753 -3.20 7.81 13.94
CA LYS A 753 -3.92 7.83 15.24
C LYS A 753 -3.40 8.97 16.15
N VAL A 754 -4.32 9.75 16.72
CA VAL A 754 -3.98 11.00 17.43
C VAL A 754 -3.42 10.71 18.82
N GLU A 755 -3.93 9.68 19.49
CA GLU A 755 -3.50 9.24 20.81
C GLU A 755 -2.00 8.87 20.81
N THR A 756 -1.56 8.10 19.83
CA THR A 756 -0.14 7.75 19.63
C THR A 756 0.74 9.00 19.45
N ILE A 757 0.26 10.01 18.71
CA ILE A 757 0.97 11.29 18.55
C ILE A 757 1.01 12.06 19.88
N ARG A 758 -0.06 12.03 20.68
CA ARG A 758 -0.10 12.69 21.99
C ARG A 758 0.89 12.09 22.96
N PHE A 759 0.96 10.76 23.05
CA PHE A 759 1.98 10.08 23.89
C PHE A 759 3.39 10.42 23.44
N ALA A 760 3.66 10.37 22.12
CA ALA A 760 4.97 10.71 21.60
C ALA A 760 5.35 12.18 21.87
N ARG A 761 4.39 13.11 21.70
CA ARG A 761 4.60 14.54 22.01
C ARG A 761 4.80 14.79 23.49
N TYR A 762 4.03 14.12 24.35
CA TYR A 762 4.19 14.22 25.78
C TYR A 762 5.63 13.83 26.15
N ARG A 763 6.11 12.65 25.72
CA ARG A 763 7.49 12.21 26.01
C ARG A 763 8.57 13.10 25.41
N ARG A 764 8.30 13.69 24.24
CA ARG A 764 9.20 14.67 23.62
C ARG A 764 9.29 15.99 24.41
N CYS A 765 8.21 16.41 25.06
CA CYS A 765 8.09 17.68 25.77
C CYS A 765 8.28 17.57 27.30
N HIS A 766 8.24 16.37 27.86
CA HIS A 766 8.18 16.11 29.31
C HIS A 766 9.51 16.32 30.06
N ASP A 767 10.29 17.37 29.78
CA ASP A 767 11.54 17.62 30.51
C ASP A 767 11.68 19.11 30.86
N TYR A 768 11.43 19.46 32.13
CA TYR A 768 11.51 20.84 32.67
C TYR A 768 12.94 21.26 33.07
N GLU A 769 13.92 20.37 33.07
CA GLU A 769 15.30 20.68 33.47
C GLU A 769 16.30 20.36 32.34
N LEU A 770 17.03 21.37 31.87
CA LEU A 770 18.12 21.22 30.89
C LEU A 770 19.19 20.21 31.34
N SER A 771 19.42 20.11 32.65
CA SER A 771 20.34 19.15 33.29
C SER A 771 19.95 17.68 33.00
N TYR A 772 18.66 17.41 32.80
CA TYR A 772 18.15 16.06 32.53
C TYR A 772 18.67 15.48 31.20
N TRP A 773 19.00 16.33 30.23
CA TRP A 773 19.38 15.88 28.88
C TRP A 773 20.83 15.44 28.75
N SER A 774 21.74 16.10 29.46
CA SER A 774 23.19 15.86 29.39
C SER A 774 23.64 14.67 30.25
N HIS A 775 22.86 14.28 31.27
CA HIS A 775 23.23 13.24 32.23
C HIS A 775 22.75 11.83 31.87
N TYR A 776 21.72 11.67 31.02
CA TYR A 776 21.11 10.36 30.77
C TYR A 776 21.40 9.79 29.38
N LEU A 777 22.29 8.80 29.36
CA LEU A 777 22.79 8.11 28.16
C LEU A 777 21.71 7.43 27.30
N TRP A 778 20.47 7.23 27.77
CA TRP A 778 19.41 6.55 27.00
C TRP A 778 18.50 7.51 26.20
N LYS A 779 18.65 8.83 26.37
CA LYS A 779 17.75 9.82 25.76
C LYS A 779 17.76 9.80 24.24
N TYR A 780 18.90 9.47 23.63
CA TYR A 780 19.01 9.30 22.18
C TYR A 780 18.08 8.18 21.65
N HIS A 781 18.06 7.04 22.33
CA HIS A 781 17.20 5.92 21.93
C HIS A 781 15.72 6.27 22.06
N GLU A 782 15.35 6.95 23.15
CA GLU A 782 14.00 7.47 23.36
C GLU A 782 13.60 8.35 22.17
N GLU A 783 14.34 9.43 21.89
CA GLU A 783 14.05 10.35 20.78
C GLU A 783 14.00 9.62 19.42
N MET A 784 14.91 8.66 19.17
CA MET A 784 14.87 7.81 17.97
C MET A 784 13.55 7.01 17.89
N SER A 785 13.13 6.37 18.97
CA SER A 785 11.88 5.60 19.04
C SER A 785 10.66 6.49 18.84
N LEU A 786 10.62 7.66 19.49
CA LEU A 786 9.56 8.66 19.35
C LEU A 786 9.40 9.11 17.89
N HIS A 787 10.51 9.49 17.25
CA HIS A 787 10.52 9.94 15.85
C HIS A 787 10.05 8.83 14.90
N ARG A 788 10.48 7.59 15.13
CA ARG A 788 10.06 6.43 14.33
C ARG A 788 8.56 6.17 14.49
N ALA A 789 8.07 6.08 15.72
CA ALA A 789 6.67 5.79 15.98
C ALA A 789 5.74 6.87 15.42
N MET A 790 6.08 8.16 15.60
CA MET A 790 5.32 9.27 15.00
C MET A 790 5.29 9.19 13.47
N ALA A 791 6.43 8.84 12.86
CA ALA A 791 6.55 8.79 11.41
C ALA A 791 5.88 7.57 10.77
N MET A 792 5.85 6.41 11.45
CA MET A 792 5.13 5.21 10.99
C MET A 792 3.65 5.46 10.74
N LEU A 793 3.03 6.32 11.56
CA LEU A 793 1.63 6.72 11.41
C LEU A 793 1.35 7.37 10.05
N PHE A 794 2.38 7.95 9.42
CA PHE A 794 2.33 8.62 8.12
C PHE A 794 3.36 8.02 7.16
N LEU A 795 3.55 6.70 7.20
CA LEU A 795 4.54 5.99 6.38
C LEU A 795 4.41 6.32 4.88
N GLY A 796 5.47 6.91 4.30
CA GLY A 796 5.51 7.49 2.96
C GLY A 796 4.31 8.37 2.65
N ASP A 797 4.11 9.39 3.49
CA ASP A 797 2.96 10.31 3.51
C ASP A 797 1.60 9.59 3.63
N GLY A 798 1.58 8.48 4.38
CA GLY A 798 0.38 7.65 4.61
C GLY A 798 -0.04 6.78 3.43
N ARG A 799 0.86 6.53 2.47
CA ARG A 799 0.61 5.69 1.28
C ARG A 799 0.80 4.20 1.52
N TYR A 800 1.61 3.87 2.52
CA TYR A 800 2.19 2.56 2.69
C TYR A 800 1.69 1.89 3.98
N GLY A 801 1.85 0.57 4.01
CA GLY A 801 1.66 -0.24 5.20
C GLY A 801 2.63 -1.43 5.25
N PHE A 802 2.65 -2.16 6.37
CA PHE A 802 3.54 -3.32 6.53
C PHE A 802 2.94 -4.61 5.98
N LYS A 803 3.78 -5.37 5.27
CA LYS A 803 3.51 -6.74 4.82
C LYS A 803 3.51 -7.71 6.00
N ARG A 804 2.79 -8.83 5.84
CA ARG A 804 2.68 -9.90 6.85
C ARG A 804 3.43 -11.18 6.49
N ASP A 805 4.31 -11.14 5.51
CA ASP A 805 5.14 -12.28 5.13
C ASP A 805 6.17 -12.59 6.22
N ASN A 806 6.64 -13.85 6.28
CA ASN A 806 7.67 -14.27 7.24
C ASN A 806 8.92 -13.38 7.13
N LEU A 807 9.37 -13.11 5.89
CA LEU A 807 10.54 -12.26 5.62
C LEU A 807 10.32 -10.83 6.09
N SER A 808 9.17 -10.25 5.77
CA SER A 808 8.81 -8.88 6.15
C SER A 808 8.78 -8.71 7.67
N ILE A 809 8.21 -9.67 8.40
CA ILE A 809 8.17 -9.64 9.86
C ILE A 809 9.57 -9.83 10.45
N ALA A 810 10.38 -10.74 9.92
CA ALA A 810 11.77 -10.91 10.37
C ALA A 810 12.57 -9.61 10.23
N LEU A 811 12.45 -8.91 9.09
CA LEU A 811 13.10 -7.62 8.87
C LEU A 811 12.54 -6.51 9.77
N LEU A 812 11.24 -6.52 10.08
CA LEU A 812 10.64 -5.61 11.05
C LEU A 812 11.21 -5.85 12.45
N VAL A 813 11.26 -7.11 12.92
CA VAL A 813 11.85 -7.47 14.21
C VAL A 813 13.31 -7.03 14.28
N MET A 814 14.09 -7.28 13.23
CA MET A 814 15.48 -6.80 13.15
C MET A 814 15.55 -5.28 13.27
N SER A 815 14.74 -4.55 12.51
CA SER A 815 14.78 -3.08 12.52
C SER A 815 14.30 -2.47 13.84
N MET A 816 13.36 -3.10 14.53
CA MET A 816 12.73 -2.61 15.77
C MET A 816 13.33 -3.25 17.03
N TYR A 817 14.44 -3.98 16.91
CA TYR A 817 15.02 -4.77 17.99
C TYR A 817 15.27 -3.97 19.29
N PRO A 818 14.97 -4.50 20.48
CA PRO A 818 14.88 -3.76 21.75
C PRO A 818 16.25 -3.53 22.42
N ILE A 819 17.23 -3.03 21.67
CA ILE A 819 18.55 -2.63 22.20
C ILE A 819 18.64 -1.11 22.25
N VAL A 820 18.96 -0.60 23.44
CA VAL A 820 19.22 0.83 23.69
C VAL A 820 20.56 1.22 23.07
N ALA A 821 20.53 2.30 22.30
CA ALA A 821 21.73 2.94 21.77
C ALA A 821 22.00 4.19 22.61
N HIS A 822 23.23 4.37 23.08
CA HIS A 822 23.52 5.52 23.94
C HIS A 822 23.69 6.82 23.16
N ASN A 823 24.12 6.72 21.90
CA ASN A 823 24.27 7.85 21.00
C ASN A 823 24.14 7.36 19.54
N VAL A 824 24.19 8.30 18.58
CA VAL A 824 24.04 7.98 17.15
C VAL A 824 25.19 7.12 16.58
N ALA A 825 26.37 7.19 17.20
CA ALA A 825 27.55 6.44 16.78
C ALA A 825 27.67 5.06 17.47
N ASP A 826 26.80 4.77 18.44
CA ASP A 826 26.87 3.58 19.27
C ASP A 826 26.39 2.34 18.51
N ASN A 827 27.37 1.54 18.07
CA ASN A 827 27.18 0.30 17.36
C ASN A 827 27.71 -0.92 18.14
N ARG A 828 27.89 -0.79 19.47
CA ARG A 828 28.54 -1.83 20.29
C ARG A 828 27.71 -3.09 20.43
N LEU A 829 26.43 -2.92 20.79
CA LEU A 829 25.49 -4.01 21.03
C LEU A 829 24.64 -4.35 19.81
N TYR A 830 24.38 -3.37 18.95
CA TYR A 830 23.54 -3.52 17.77
C TYR A 830 24.07 -2.63 16.63
N HIS A 831 24.09 -3.17 15.42
CA HIS A 831 24.53 -2.43 14.24
C HIS A 831 23.41 -1.51 13.72
N GLN A 832 23.50 -0.22 14.00
CA GLN A 832 22.42 0.77 13.75
C GLN A 832 21.95 0.89 12.29
N PRO A 833 22.78 0.68 11.24
CA PRO A 833 22.28 0.64 9.86
C PRO A 833 21.14 -0.37 9.63
N LEU A 834 21.09 -1.47 10.40
CA LEU A 834 20.03 -2.47 10.32
C LEU A 834 18.64 -1.93 10.72
N ARG A 835 18.59 -0.77 11.38
CA ARG A 835 17.33 -0.06 11.70
C ARG A 835 16.56 0.38 10.46
N PHE A 836 17.15 0.38 9.26
CA PHE A 836 16.47 0.72 8.00
C PHE A 836 15.94 -0.49 7.20
N LEU A 837 16.12 -1.73 7.69
CA LEU A 837 15.68 -2.94 6.98
C LEU A 837 14.16 -3.06 6.80
N TRP A 838 13.37 -2.31 7.58
CA TRP A 838 11.92 -2.26 7.44
C TRP A 838 11.46 -1.82 6.05
N THR A 839 12.30 -1.14 5.25
CA THR A 839 11.95 -0.63 3.92
C THR A 839 11.46 -1.72 2.96
N HIS A 840 11.97 -2.95 3.08
CA HIS A 840 11.50 -4.10 2.29
C HIS A 840 10.21 -4.73 2.83
N ALA A 841 9.88 -4.50 4.10
CA ALA A 841 8.67 -4.97 4.74
C ALA A 841 7.45 -4.09 4.43
N VAL A 842 7.58 -3.13 3.52
CA VAL A 842 6.57 -2.13 3.20
C VAL A 842 5.91 -2.40 1.84
N GLU A 843 4.60 -2.18 1.76
CA GLU A 843 3.79 -2.27 0.54
C GLU A 843 2.85 -1.06 0.38
N PRO A 844 2.59 -0.59 -0.85
CA PRO A 844 1.63 0.48 -1.07
C PRO A 844 0.20 -0.06 -0.88
N ARG A 845 -0.58 0.59 -0.01
CA ARG A 845 -1.95 0.16 0.33
C ARG A 845 -2.99 1.27 0.31
N LEU A 846 -2.58 2.51 0.07
CA LEU A 846 -3.52 3.63 -0.02
C LEU A 846 -4.36 3.51 -1.29
N ILE A 847 -5.68 3.53 -1.14
CA ILE A 847 -6.62 3.68 -2.25
C ILE A 847 -7.14 5.12 -2.26
N VAL A 848 -7.09 5.77 -3.43
CA VAL A 848 -7.49 7.15 -3.65
C VAL A 848 -8.50 7.20 -4.79
N PRO A 849 -9.80 7.38 -4.52
CA PRO A 849 -10.76 7.61 -5.58
C PRO A 849 -10.51 8.99 -6.18
N MET A 850 -10.35 9.03 -7.50
CA MET A 850 -10.08 10.23 -8.28
C MET A 850 -11.27 10.54 -9.19
N CYS A 851 -11.74 11.78 -9.19
CA CYS A 851 -12.77 12.20 -10.14
C CYS A 851 -12.22 12.15 -11.57
N ARG A 852 -12.83 11.34 -12.44
CA ARG A 852 -12.40 11.18 -13.83
C ARG A 852 -12.42 12.48 -14.65
N ARG A 853 -13.31 13.43 -14.32
CA ARG A 853 -13.44 14.71 -15.05
C ARG A 853 -12.48 15.79 -14.54
N ARG A 854 -12.40 15.98 -13.21
CA ARG A 854 -11.60 17.06 -12.59
C ARG A 854 -10.16 16.63 -12.25
N ASN A 855 -9.84 15.34 -12.32
CA ASN A 855 -8.55 14.77 -11.89
C ASN A 855 -8.15 15.19 -10.46
N LYS A 856 -9.12 15.27 -9.55
CA LYS A 856 -8.92 15.59 -8.13
C LYS A 856 -9.34 14.41 -7.26
N PRO A 857 -8.69 14.20 -6.10
CA PRO A 857 -9.14 13.20 -5.13
C PRO A 857 -10.53 13.56 -4.61
N ILE A 858 -11.37 12.56 -4.45
CA ILE A 858 -12.72 12.68 -3.92
C ILE A 858 -12.86 11.80 -2.68
N GLN A 859 -13.94 11.98 -1.93
CA GLN A 859 -14.32 11.08 -0.85
C GLN A 859 -15.40 10.13 -1.36
N CYS A 860 -15.22 8.82 -1.11
CA CYS A 860 -16.19 7.78 -1.46
C CYS A 860 -16.36 6.81 -0.30
N ASP A 861 -17.51 6.15 -0.22
CA ASP A 861 -17.71 5.04 0.70
C ASP A 861 -16.97 3.80 0.18
N ILE A 862 -16.42 3.02 1.11
CA ILE A 862 -15.74 1.76 0.79
C ILE A 862 -16.29 0.64 1.65
N GLU A 863 -16.66 -0.45 1.00
CA GLU A 863 -17.13 -1.69 1.61
C GLU A 863 -16.11 -2.80 1.33
N ILE A 864 -15.62 -3.44 2.38
CA ILE A 864 -14.57 -4.47 2.32
C ILE A 864 -15.13 -5.77 2.89
N HIS A 865 -15.11 -6.85 2.11
CA HIS A 865 -15.46 -8.19 2.57
C HIS A 865 -14.19 -8.99 2.82
N PHE A 866 -14.10 -9.68 3.95
CA PHE A 866 -12.95 -10.53 4.32
C PHE A 866 -13.18 -12.00 3.96
N LYS A 867 -12.10 -12.77 3.78
CA LYS A 867 -12.19 -14.21 3.44
C LYS A 867 -12.64 -15.06 4.62
N ASN A 868 -12.17 -14.73 5.83
CA ASN A 868 -12.39 -15.50 7.06
C ASN A 868 -13.13 -14.64 8.09
N THR A 869 -14.43 -14.47 7.94
CA THR A 869 -15.26 -13.70 8.89
C THR A 869 -16.17 -14.60 9.71
N SER A 870 -16.26 -14.31 11.01
CA SER A 870 -17.34 -14.79 11.87
C SER A 870 -18.69 -14.30 11.31
N PRO A 871 -19.79 -15.07 11.41
CA PRO A 871 -21.07 -14.75 10.76
C PRO A 871 -21.74 -13.46 11.25
N SER A 872 -21.23 -12.79 12.28
CA SER A 872 -21.83 -11.59 12.89
C SER A 872 -21.55 -10.28 12.14
N ILE A 873 -20.42 -10.12 11.44
CA ILE A 873 -20.08 -8.91 10.66
C ILE A 873 -19.27 -9.32 9.41
N PRO A 874 -19.92 -9.56 8.25
CA PRO A 874 -19.24 -10.06 7.05
C PRO A 874 -18.54 -8.97 6.20
N TYR A 875 -18.68 -7.69 6.58
CA TYR A 875 -18.08 -6.56 5.86
C TYR A 875 -17.70 -5.39 6.77
N TYR A 876 -16.64 -4.69 6.39
CA TYR A 876 -16.23 -3.41 6.98
C TYR A 876 -16.69 -2.26 6.09
N TYR A 877 -17.24 -1.21 6.70
CA TYR A 877 -17.66 0.02 6.02
C TYR A 877 -16.80 1.19 6.47
N GLY A 878 -16.24 1.94 5.51
CA GLY A 878 -15.38 3.09 5.78
C GLY A 878 -15.46 4.15 4.69
N LEU A 879 -14.54 5.12 4.77
CA LEU A 879 -14.43 6.22 3.81
C LEU A 879 -13.06 6.16 3.15
N ALA A 880 -13.03 6.18 1.82
CA ALA A 880 -11.82 6.36 1.03
C ALA A 880 -11.62 7.86 0.73
N PRO A 881 -10.38 8.39 0.71
CA PRO A 881 -9.11 7.67 0.67
C PRO A 881 -8.70 7.00 1.99
N MET A 882 -8.27 5.73 1.94
CA MET A 882 -7.78 5.01 3.13
C MET A 882 -6.68 4.00 2.80
N VAL A 883 -5.89 3.64 3.81
CA VAL A 883 -4.94 2.52 3.72
C VAL A 883 -5.72 1.23 3.90
N LEU A 884 -5.67 0.37 2.87
CA LEU A 884 -6.35 -0.93 2.88
C LEU A 884 -5.71 -1.87 3.91
N PRO A 885 -6.49 -2.83 4.46
CA PRO A 885 -5.92 -3.96 5.18
C PRO A 885 -5.07 -4.85 4.25
N PRO A 886 -4.28 -5.79 4.80
CA PRO A 886 -3.50 -6.74 4.01
C PRO A 886 -4.36 -7.45 2.97
N LEU A 887 -3.95 -7.42 1.71
CA LEU A 887 -4.75 -7.90 0.58
C LEU A 887 -5.03 -9.41 0.62
N ASP A 888 -4.22 -10.18 1.33
CA ASP A 888 -4.40 -11.63 1.46
C ASP A 888 -5.62 -12.00 2.29
N ASP A 889 -6.00 -11.17 3.26
CA ASP A 889 -7.14 -11.37 4.16
C ASP A 889 -8.48 -10.95 3.52
N VAL A 890 -8.43 -10.16 2.44
CA VAL A 890 -9.61 -9.52 1.82
C VAL A 890 -10.16 -10.36 0.66
N ALA A 891 -11.48 -10.55 0.64
CA ALA A 891 -12.21 -11.25 -0.42
C ALA A 891 -12.66 -10.30 -1.54
N SER A 892 -13.26 -9.16 -1.21
CA SER A 892 -13.64 -8.15 -2.21
C SER A 892 -13.68 -6.73 -1.64
N ILE A 893 -13.47 -5.74 -2.50
CA ILE A 893 -13.49 -4.32 -2.17
C ILE A 893 -14.46 -3.63 -3.12
N SER A 894 -15.40 -2.84 -2.61
CA SER A 894 -16.27 -2.02 -3.44
C SER A 894 -16.24 -0.56 -3.02
N LEU A 895 -16.06 0.32 -4.00
CA LEU A 895 -16.15 1.78 -3.86
C LEU A 895 -17.55 2.20 -4.28
N ARG A 896 -18.28 2.82 -3.37
CA ARG A 896 -19.67 3.23 -3.53
C ARG A 896 -19.84 4.68 -3.06
N GLY A 897 -20.97 5.28 -3.39
CA GLY A 897 -21.32 6.60 -2.88
C GLY A 897 -22.53 7.16 -3.61
N PRO A 898 -23.23 8.14 -3.01
CA PRO A 898 -24.34 8.82 -3.68
C PRO A 898 -23.82 9.47 -4.95
N GLY A 899 -24.36 9.07 -6.11
CA GLY A 899 -23.99 9.61 -7.42
C GLY A 899 -22.55 9.36 -7.86
N VAL A 900 -21.87 8.38 -7.25
CA VAL A 900 -20.57 7.87 -7.66
C VAL A 900 -20.77 6.50 -8.34
N GLU A 901 -20.07 6.27 -9.45
CA GLU A 901 -20.07 4.96 -10.11
C GLU A 901 -19.53 3.86 -9.18
N VAL A 902 -20.28 2.78 -9.02
CA VAL A 902 -19.88 1.65 -8.18
C VAL A 902 -18.77 0.88 -8.88
N MET A 903 -17.62 0.79 -8.22
CA MET A 903 -16.47 0.00 -8.67
C MET A 903 -16.25 -1.15 -7.70
N GLN A 904 -16.14 -2.38 -8.20
CA GLN A 904 -15.93 -3.57 -7.36
C GLN A 904 -14.71 -4.36 -7.85
N PHE A 905 -13.81 -4.68 -6.91
CA PHE A 905 -12.65 -5.54 -7.10
C PHE A 905 -12.88 -6.84 -6.33
N ASP A 906 -12.95 -7.95 -7.06
CA ASP A 906 -12.99 -9.29 -6.48
C ASP A 906 -11.56 -9.83 -6.38
N LEU A 907 -11.08 -10.06 -5.16
CA LEU A 907 -9.71 -10.51 -4.87
C LEU A 907 -9.61 -12.03 -4.76
N THR A 908 -10.72 -12.76 -4.90
CA THR A 908 -10.68 -14.22 -5.06
C THR A 908 -10.11 -14.62 -6.42
N ASN A 909 -10.19 -13.73 -7.41
CA ASN A 909 -9.59 -13.90 -8.73
C ASN A 909 -8.19 -13.26 -8.77
N GLU A 910 -7.16 -14.09 -8.94
CA GLU A 910 -5.75 -13.66 -8.98
C GLU A 910 -5.48 -12.59 -10.06
N ALA A 911 -6.14 -12.63 -11.22
CA ALA A 911 -5.95 -11.62 -12.25
C ALA A 911 -6.45 -10.23 -11.81
N ARG A 912 -7.56 -10.18 -11.08
CA ARG A 912 -8.12 -8.93 -10.53
C ARG A 912 -7.35 -8.46 -9.30
N LYS A 913 -6.84 -9.38 -8.49
CA LYS A 913 -5.89 -9.08 -7.41
C LYS A 913 -4.63 -8.40 -7.97
N GLN A 914 -4.06 -8.95 -9.04
CA GLN A 914 -2.89 -8.39 -9.69
C GLN A 914 -3.19 -6.99 -10.30
N GLU A 915 -4.36 -6.80 -10.92
CA GLU A 915 -4.80 -5.48 -11.40
C GLU A 915 -4.85 -4.45 -10.26
N LEU A 916 -5.38 -4.82 -9.09
CA LEU A 916 -5.39 -3.91 -7.94
C LEU A 916 -3.97 -3.63 -7.43
N ILE A 917 -3.09 -4.62 -7.38
CA ILE A 917 -1.68 -4.44 -6.99
C ILE A 917 -0.98 -3.48 -7.96
N GLU A 918 -1.22 -3.60 -9.27
CA GLU A 918 -0.70 -2.67 -10.27
C GLU A 918 -1.24 -1.24 -10.08
N ILE A 919 -2.52 -1.09 -9.73
CA ILE A 919 -3.12 0.21 -9.40
C ILE A 919 -2.46 0.82 -8.15
N LEU A 920 -2.22 0.02 -7.10
CA LEU A 920 -1.59 0.48 -5.86
C LEU A 920 -0.11 0.85 -6.06
N THR A 921 0.61 0.08 -6.88
CA THR A 921 2.05 0.25 -7.13
C THR A 921 2.31 1.34 -8.19
N ALA A 922 1.99 1.06 -9.45
CA ALA A 922 2.26 1.92 -10.60
C ALA A 922 1.25 3.08 -10.71
N GLY A 923 -0.02 2.82 -10.42
CA GLY A 923 -1.06 3.86 -10.37
C GLY A 923 -1.06 4.70 -9.07
N HIS A 924 -0.17 4.38 -8.13
CA HIS A 924 -0.04 5.05 -6.83
C HIS A 924 -1.34 5.08 -6.00
N GLY A 925 -2.20 4.08 -6.19
CA GLY A 925 -3.47 3.95 -5.49
C GLY A 925 -4.63 4.70 -6.12
N ARG A 926 -4.42 5.40 -7.24
CA ARG A 926 -5.45 6.22 -7.86
C ARG A 926 -6.44 5.38 -8.67
N VAL A 927 -7.69 5.40 -8.23
CA VAL A 927 -8.80 4.75 -8.92
C VAL A 927 -9.66 5.81 -9.59
N PRO A 928 -9.70 5.88 -10.94
CA PRO A 928 -10.49 6.89 -11.63
C PRO A 928 -11.98 6.51 -11.62
N ILE A 929 -12.79 7.24 -10.86
CA ILE A 929 -14.23 7.01 -10.72
C ILE A 929 -15.01 8.11 -11.43
N SER A 930 -16.07 7.73 -12.15
CA SER A 930 -17.00 8.70 -12.71
C SER A 930 -17.99 9.16 -11.63
N VAL A 931 -18.14 10.48 -11.53
CA VAL A 931 -19.03 11.13 -10.57
C VAL A 931 -20.12 11.84 -11.35
N THR A 932 -21.37 11.67 -10.93
CA THR A 932 -22.50 12.46 -11.44
C THR A 932 -22.39 13.90 -10.94
N GLU A 933 -22.74 14.88 -11.78
CA GLU A 933 -22.47 16.31 -11.54
C GLU A 933 -22.99 16.87 -10.20
N SER A 934 -23.94 16.19 -9.55
CA SER A 934 -24.51 16.61 -8.26
C SER A 934 -23.58 16.42 -7.06
N CYS A 935 -22.57 15.55 -7.13
CA CYS A 935 -21.87 15.06 -5.93
C CYS A 935 -20.48 15.69 -5.72
N LEU A 936 -20.05 16.54 -6.66
CA LEU A 936 -18.77 17.24 -6.57
C LEU A 936 -18.84 18.53 -5.73
N ASP A 937 -20.05 19.03 -5.48
CA ASP A 937 -20.24 20.39 -4.95
C ASP A 937 -20.42 20.42 -3.42
N GLU A 938 -20.69 19.32 -2.71
CA GLU A 938 -21.01 19.39 -1.27
C GLU A 938 -19.82 19.80 -0.37
N HIS A 939 -18.57 19.49 -0.78
CA HIS A 939 -17.39 19.93 -0.03
C HIS A 939 -16.92 21.35 -0.39
N GLU A 940 -17.19 21.82 -1.62
CA GLU A 940 -16.98 23.23 -2.01
C GLU A 940 -18.08 24.13 -1.39
N LEU A 941 -19.32 23.64 -1.27
CA LEU A 941 -20.42 24.36 -0.61
C LEU A 941 -20.25 24.52 0.91
N ALA A 942 -19.60 23.56 1.58
CA ALA A 942 -19.45 23.59 3.04
C ALA A 942 -18.31 24.51 3.52
N GLN A 943 -17.43 24.99 2.62
CA GLN A 943 -16.24 25.77 2.96
C GLN A 943 -16.31 27.26 2.55
N GLN A 944 -17.38 27.73 1.90
CA GLN A 944 -17.52 29.11 1.46
C GLN A 944 -18.76 29.77 2.08
N GLU A 945 -18.54 30.56 3.14
CA GLU A 945 -19.61 31.27 3.84
C GLU A 945 -20.10 32.55 3.12
N ASP A 946 -19.34 33.10 2.16
CA ASP A 946 -19.70 34.36 1.49
C ASP A 946 -19.87 34.21 -0.02
N TRP A 947 -21.12 34.13 -0.47
CA TRP A 947 -21.44 34.23 -1.89
C TRP A 947 -21.59 35.70 -2.30
N THR A 948 -20.85 36.15 -3.30
CA THR A 948 -21.21 37.39 -4.01
C THR A 948 -22.36 37.13 -4.98
N LEU A 949 -23.31 38.07 -5.09
CA LEU A 949 -24.49 37.97 -5.97
C LEU A 949 -24.15 37.67 -7.44
N ARG A 950 -22.94 38.01 -7.90
CA ARG A 950 -22.44 37.69 -9.24
C ARG A 950 -22.12 36.20 -9.42
N GLN A 951 -21.51 35.57 -8.41
CA GLN A 951 -21.23 34.13 -8.38
C GLN A 951 -22.52 33.30 -8.27
N ILE A 952 -23.56 33.80 -7.60
CA ILE A 952 -24.89 33.16 -7.55
C ILE A 952 -25.56 33.16 -8.93
N PHE A 953 -25.35 34.20 -9.73
CA PHE A 953 -25.93 34.32 -11.07
C PHE A 953 -25.17 33.50 -12.11
N ASP A 954 -23.84 33.48 -12.09
CA ASP A 954 -23.05 32.64 -13.00
C ASP A 954 -23.22 31.14 -12.70
N HIS A 955 -23.37 30.75 -11.42
CA HIS A 955 -23.56 29.35 -11.02
C HIS A 955 -24.97 28.79 -11.29
N ARG A 956 -25.97 29.65 -11.56
CA ARG A 956 -27.32 29.23 -11.98
C ARG A 956 -27.44 28.95 -13.49
N VAL A 957 -26.50 29.44 -14.30
CA VAL A 957 -26.56 29.34 -15.76
C VAL A 957 -25.99 28.01 -16.28
N GLU A 958 -25.21 27.28 -15.47
CA GLU A 958 -24.47 26.07 -15.90
C GLU A 958 -25.05 24.71 -15.44
N ARG A 959 -26.25 24.61 -14.87
CA ARG A 959 -26.86 23.31 -14.46
C ARG A 959 -28.01 22.84 -15.38
N PRO A 960 -27.82 21.80 -16.23
CA PRO A 960 -28.93 21.06 -16.84
C PRO A 960 -29.40 19.85 -16.01
N SER A 961 -28.64 19.39 -15.01
CA SER A 961 -28.71 18.01 -14.47
C SER A 961 -29.50 17.81 -13.17
N CYS A 962 -30.11 18.85 -12.55
CA CYS A 962 -31.06 18.70 -11.43
C CYS A 962 -32.35 17.90 -11.78
N LYS A 963 -32.49 17.42 -13.02
CA LYS A 963 -33.60 16.59 -13.49
C LYS A 963 -33.37 15.09 -13.33
N VAL A 964 -32.12 14.64 -13.16
CA VAL A 964 -31.76 13.20 -13.19
C VAL A 964 -31.89 12.53 -11.81
N THR A 965 -31.69 13.28 -10.72
CA THR A 965 -31.86 12.77 -9.34
C THR A 965 -33.33 12.64 -8.90
N LYS A 966 -34.24 13.41 -9.51
CA LYS A 966 -35.70 13.16 -9.41
C LYS A 966 -36.12 11.89 -10.15
N LEU A 967 -35.38 11.52 -11.20
CA LEU A 967 -35.63 10.37 -12.07
C LEU A 967 -35.37 9.02 -11.39
N ALA A 968 -34.26 8.91 -10.67
CA ALA A 968 -33.88 7.68 -9.97
C ALA A 968 -34.85 7.35 -8.82
N LYS A 969 -35.29 8.37 -8.05
CA LYS A 969 -36.28 8.21 -6.97
C LYS A 969 -37.71 7.96 -7.47
N GLU A 970 -38.06 8.35 -8.70
CA GLU A 970 -39.35 8.01 -9.31
C GLU A 970 -39.35 6.66 -10.03
N LEU A 971 -38.20 6.19 -10.53
CA LEU A 971 -38.05 4.84 -11.08
C LEU A 971 -38.26 3.75 -10.01
N GLU A 972 -37.84 4.01 -8.76
CA GLU A 972 -38.14 3.16 -7.60
C GLU A 972 -39.62 3.19 -7.22
N ARG A 973 -40.32 4.31 -7.42
CA ARG A 973 -41.78 4.42 -7.21
C ARG A 973 -42.59 3.72 -8.31
N MET A 974 -42.06 3.62 -9.53
CA MET A 974 -42.70 2.92 -10.65
C MET A 974 -42.60 1.38 -10.58
N ARG A 975 -41.84 0.81 -9.63
CA ARG A 975 -41.72 -0.65 -9.42
C ARG A 975 -42.79 -1.27 -8.51
N MET A 976 -43.66 -0.46 -7.89
CA MET A 976 -44.75 -0.97 -7.04
C MET A 976 -46.05 -1.12 -7.85
N PRO A 977 -46.77 -2.25 -7.77
CA PRO A 977 -48.02 -2.42 -8.51
C PRO A 977 -49.15 -1.66 -7.80
N SER A 978 -49.65 -0.58 -8.40
CA SER A 978 -50.83 0.14 -7.89
C SER A 978 -52.12 -0.40 -8.53
N SER A 979 -53.07 -0.75 -7.66
CA SER A 979 -54.43 -1.26 -7.88
C SER A 979 -55.33 -0.43 -8.82
N PRO A 980 -56.43 -1.00 -9.35
CA PRO A 980 -57.31 -0.32 -10.28
C PRO A 980 -58.40 0.49 -9.56
N GLY A 981 -58.67 1.71 -10.01
CA GLY A 981 -59.89 2.43 -9.67
C GLY A 981 -59.82 3.94 -9.89
N GLY A 982 -60.76 4.47 -10.67
CA GLY A 982 -61.13 5.89 -10.66
C GLY A 982 -61.10 6.58 -12.02
N ALA A 983 -62.28 6.73 -12.63
CA ALA A 983 -62.53 7.56 -13.80
C ALA A 983 -62.60 9.06 -13.44
N GLY A 984 -62.27 9.93 -14.42
CA GLY A 984 -62.64 11.35 -14.42
C GLY A 984 -61.44 12.32 -14.54
N ASP A 985 -61.50 13.17 -15.56
CA ASP A 985 -60.64 14.34 -15.85
C ASP A 985 -59.28 14.13 -16.55
N LEU A 986 -59.33 14.21 -17.89
CA LEU A 986 -58.22 14.48 -18.80
C LEU A 986 -57.57 15.84 -18.50
N ARG A 987 -56.65 15.88 -17.52
CA ARG A 987 -55.63 16.93 -17.42
C ARG A 987 -54.27 16.36 -17.81
N TRP A 988 -53.61 17.06 -18.73
CA TRP A 988 -52.26 16.86 -19.29
C TRP A 988 -51.10 16.81 -18.27
N ARG A 989 -51.29 16.37 -17.02
CA ARG A 989 -50.32 16.52 -15.92
C ARG A 989 -49.67 15.23 -15.40
N SER A 990 -50.18 14.03 -15.71
CA SER A 990 -49.67 12.80 -15.05
C SER A 990 -48.50 12.09 -15.72
N ILE A 991 -48.08 12.48 -16.94
CA ILE A 991 -46.96 11.87 -17.69
C ILE A 991 -45.73 12.79 -17.76
N ASP A 992 -45.80 13.95 -17.13
CA ASP A 992 -44.73 14.96 -17.03
C ASP A 992 -43.52 14.52 -16.16
N ASN A 993 -43.55 13.28 -15.65
CA ASN A 993 -42.64 12.77 -14.62
C ASN A 993 -41.53 11.84 -15.17
N ALA A 994 -41.40 11.68 -16.50
CA ALA A 994 -40.22 11.08 -17.11
C ALA A 994 -39.34 12.18 -17.77
N PRO A 995 -38.30 12.70 -17.10
CA PRO A 995 -37.43 13.77 -17.57
C PRO A 995 -36.70 13.47 -18.88
N ALA A 996 -36.37 12.21 -19.19
CA ALA A 996 -35.76 11.85 -20.47
C ALA A 996 -36.75 12.04 -21.64
N VAL A 997 -37.99 11.60 -21.45
CA VAL A 997 -39.10 11.80 -22.40
C VAL A 997 -39.47 13.28 -22.49
N ARG A 998 -39.46 14.01 -21.37
CA ARG A 998 -39.72 15.46 -21.33
C ARG A 998 -38.61 16.27 -21.99
N GLN A 999 -37.36 15.81 -21.88
CA GLN A 999 -36.22 16.42 -22.54
C GLN A 999 -36.27 16.12 -24.03
N TYR A 1000 -36.52 14.87 -24.44
CA TYR A 1000 -36.77 14.47 -25.82
C TYR A 1000 -37.89 15.28 -26.48
N LEU A 1001 -39.06 15.36 -25.85
CA LEU A 1001 -40.18 16.16 -26.36
C LEU A 1001 -39.84 17.65 -26.42
N LYS A 1002 -38.98 18.16 -25.51
CA LYS A 1002 -38.49 19.54 -25.59
C LYS A 1002 -37.47 19.74 -26.70
N THR A 1003 -36.49 18.85 -26.88
CA THR A 1003 -35.52 18.94 -27.99
C THR A 1003 -36.24 18.82 -29.32
N LEU A 1004 -37.16 17.87 -29.43
CA LEU A 1004 -37.97 17.63 -30.61
C LEU A 1004 -38.88 18.82 -30.89
N HIS A 1005 -39.52 19.43 -29.89
CA HIS A 1005 -40.27 20.69 -30.06
C HIS A 1005 -39.37 21.88 -30.46
N THR A 1006 -38.16 21.98 -29.92
CA THR A 1006 -37.19 23.03 -30.32
C THR A 1006 -36.59 22.80 -31.71
N GLU A 1007 -36.46 21.54 -32.15
CA GLU A 1007 -36.02 21.19 -33.50
C GLU A 1007 -37.14 21.43 -34.51
N ILE A 1008 -38.38 21.04 -34.20
CA ILE A 1008 -39.58 21.34 -35.01
C ILE A 1008 -39.73 22.85 -35.23
N SER A 1009 -39.58 23.65 -34.17
CA SER A 1009 -39.74 25.11 -34.25
C SER A 1009 -38.57 25.83 -34.95
N ARG A 1010 -37.42 25.17 -35.11
CA ARG A 1010 -36.23 25.73 -35.80
C ARG A 1010 -36.02 25.16 -37.21
N SER A 1011 -36.64 24.04 -37.54
CA SER A 1011 -36.48 23.38 -38.84
C SER A 1011 -37.33 24.08 -39.93
N PRO A 1012 -36.79 24.27 -41.14
CA PRO A 1012 -37.60 24.70 -42.29
C PRO A 1012 -38.75 23.70 -42.56
N PRO A 1013 -39.89 24.16 -43.12
CA PRO A 1013 -41.10 23.35 -43.30
C PRO A 1013 -40.87 22.07 -44.13
N CYS A 1014 -39.82 22.03 -44.96
CA CYS A 1014 -39.42 20.87 -45.75
C CYS A 1014 -38.83 19.68 -44.97
N LEU A 1015 -38.53 19.84 -43.67
CA LEU A 1015 -38.02 18.76 -42.80
C LEU A 1015 -39.08 18.19 -41.84
N SER A 1016 -40.29 18.74 -41.88
CA SER A 1016 -41.42 18.34 -41.03
C SER A 1016 -41.84 16.87 -41.19
N SER A 1017 -41.78 16.33 -42.42
CA SER A 1017 -42.04 14.91 -42.72
C SER A 1017 -41.02 13.99 -42.04
N PHE A 1018 -39.75 14.39 -42.01
CA PHE A 1018 -38.67 13.63 -41.37
C PHE A 1018 -38.88 13.58 -39.85
N ILE A 1019 -39.32 14.70 -39.26
CA ILE A 1019 -39.61 14.76 -37.83
C ILE A 1019 -40.84 13.92 -37.49
N ALA A 1020 -41.90 13.94 -38.31
CA ALA A 1020 -43.05 13.07 -38.12
C ALA A 1020 -42.67 11.57 -38.13
N CYS A 1021 -41.76 11.16 -39.03
CA CYS A 1021 -41.22 9.80 -39.02
C CYS A 1021 -40.39 9.48 -37.76
N ASP A 1022 -39.65 10.44 -37.21
CA ASP A 1022 -38.89 10.28 -35.96
C ASP A 1022 -39.81 10.13 -34.74
N VAL A 1023 -40.90 10.89 -34.68
CA VAL A 1023 -41.93 10.78 -33.62
C VAL A 1023 -42.66 9.44 -33.70
N LYS A 1024 -43.00 8.96 -34.89
CA LYS A 1024 -43.57 7.61 -35.08
C LYS A 1024 -42.62 6.52 -34.60
N LEU A 1025 -41.33 6.66 -34.90
CA LEU A 1025 -40.33 5.70 -34.41
C LEU A 1025 -40.24 5.70 -32.88
N ALA A 1026 -40.27 6.89 -32.26
CA ALA A 1026 -40.29 7.01 -30.81
C ALA A 1026 -41.56 6.42 -30.17
N SER A 1027 -42.71 6.48 -30.86
CA SER A 1027 -43.92 5.78 -30.45
C SER A 1027 -43.68 4.27 -30.41
N CYS A 1028 -43.17 3.67 -31.49
CA CYS A 1028 -42.85 2.23 -31.54
C CYS A 1028 -41.84 1.81 -30.47
N VAL A 1029 -40.86 2.66 -30.16
CA VAL A 1029 -39.90 2.43 -29.07
C VAL A 1029 -40.62 2.40 -27.71
N ALA A 1030 -41.51 3.37 -27.46
CA ALA A 1030 -42.28 3.44 -26.23
C ALA A 1030 -43.25 2.25 -26.05
N GLU A 1031 -43.83 1.73 -27.15
CA GLU A 1031 -44.59 0.48 -27.15
C GLU A 1031 -43.72 -0.71 -26.75
N SER A 1032 -42.50 -0.79 -27.30
CA SER A 1032 -41.57 -1.89 -27.02
C SER A 1032 -41.09 -1.92 -25.57
N ASP A 1033 -40.96 -0.74 -24.94
CA ASP A 1033 -40.61 -0.59 -23.52
C ASP A 1033 -41.82 -0.76 -22.58
N GLY A 1034 -43.01 -1.07 -23.10
CA GLY A 1034 -44.24 -1.33 -22.35
C GLY A 1034 -45.02 -0.09 -21.90
N ASN A 1035 -44.66 1.11 -22.37
CA ASN A 1035 -45.32 2.37 -22.01
C ASN A 1035 -46.36 2.79 -23.06
N MET A 1036 -47.47 2.05 -23.13
CA MET A 1036 -48.57 2.28 -24.08
C MET A 1036 -49.17 3.69 -23.99
N SER A 1037 -49.11 4.32 -22.81
CA SER A 1037 -49.66 5.66 -22.60
C SER A 1037 -48.84 6.76 -23.30
N LEU A 1038 -47.53 6.57 -23.40
CA LEU A 1038 -46.62 7.48 -24.10
C LEU A 1038 -46.67 7.23 -25.61
N ALA A 1039 -46.70 5.97 -26.03
CA ALA A 1039 -46.84 5.57 -27.43
C ALA A 1039 -48.08 6.21 -28.07
N ASN A 1040 -49.26 6.03 -27.47
CA ASN A 1040 -50.50 6.61 -27.97
C ASN A 1040 -50.44 8.14 -28.11
N ARG A 1041 -49.67 8.84 -27.26
CA ARG A 1041 -49.51 10.31 -27.35
C ARG A 1041 -48.55 10.73 -28.44
N LEU A 1042 -47.45 10.00 -28.60
CA LEU A 1042 -46.49 10.22 -29.70
C LEU A 1042 -47.15 9.93 -31.05
N ASP A 1043 -48.02 8.93 -31.14
CA ASP A 1043 -48.82 8.66 -32.34
C ASP A 1043 -49.78 9.80 -32.69
N ILE A 1044 -50.45 10.38 -31.68
CA ILE A 1044 -51.33 11.54 -31.89
C ILE A 1044 -50.51 12.75 -32.37
N GLU A 1045 -49.34 12.99 -31.80
CA GLU A 1045 -48.49 14.13 -32.19
C GLU A 1045 -47.85 13.91 -33.56
N ALA A 1046 -47.48 12.67 -33.90
CA ALA A 1046 -47.06 12.31 -35.24
C ALA A 1046 -48.18 12.55 -36.26
N GLN A 1047 -49.41 12.13 -35.96
CA GLN A 1047 -50.58 12.41 -36.81
C GLN A 1047 -50.87 13.90 -36.94
N ARG A 1048 -50.61 14.69 -35.89
CA ARG A 1048 -50.74 16.15 -35.93
C ARG A 1048 -49.68 16.78 -36.84
N LEU A 1049 -48.42 16.41 -36.68
CA LEU A 1049 -47.33 16.87 -37.54
C LEU A 1049 -47.56 16.48 -39.00
N GLU A 1050 -48.12 15.29 -39.26
CA GLU A 1050 -48.50 14.89 -40.64
C GLU A 1050 -49.65 15.71 -41.23
N ARG A 1051 -50.51 16.30 -40.39
CA ARG A 1051 -51.61 17.18 -40.81
C ARG A 1051 -51.19 18.64 -40.97
N GLU A 1052 -50.23 19.12 -40.17
CA GLU A 1052 -49.68 20.50 -40.30
C GLU A 1052 -48.79 20.65 -41.56
N VAL A 1053 -48.44 19.54 -42.22
CA VAL A 1053 -47.64 19.47 -43.46
C VAL A 1053 -48.51 19.28 -44.72
N MET A 1054 -49.79 18.94 -44.54
CA MET A 1054 -50.80 18.99 -45.62
C MET A 1054 -51.37 20.39 -45.75
#